data_AF-A0A4R8QBK9-F1
#
_entry.id   AF-A0A4R8QBK9-F1
#
_cell.length_a   1.000
_cell.length_b   1.000
_cell.length_c   1.000
_cell.angle_alpha   90.00
_cell.angle_beta   90.00
_cell.angle_gamma   90.00
#
_symmetry.space_group_name_H-M   'P 1'
#
loop_
_entity.id
_entity.type
_entity.pdbx_description
1 polymer ?
#
loop_
_entity_poly.entity_id
_entity_poly.type
_entity_poly.pdbx_seq_one_letter_code
_entity_poly.pdbx_strand_id
1 'polypeptide(L)'
;MQSANVLVVIGIGGLGLHVARRLGVGRQILLADMSSDNLSAAEKILADEGYSVQVVRVDVTSFDSVTEVAQRAASMGRVETIVHTASAGPSASSARRVYELDLLGTANVVDAFLPVVGAGSNLVCVASMAGHLCPPLDAELERHLAMSPREQLLDHPDLNIAEPGPQGAAAAYGLSKRGNLLRVQASAGAWGLEGARINSVSPGVVSTEMRRQRGGGAGEKFAGMSPAGRAGSPEDFVNAIAFLANPASCFITGTDILVDGGVIAVPLGAVVVGGLGGGFFTVGGAPAQAIAAGASTVAGASSAGDGPDPDTDPDTKPSDEPDLTTPGATATPTASQTGTESETSTRTSASLSATPSSTGTTEYIIYPKKDTSKADRDGFYYTLAKIAGGEANIDSILDDDDTPLSWLAPLTAQQLAQVEEDRVVFTTEPNAAISADPDTGADSTPGSPAAAASVEKRALTSVAPSPENNMLDLRLLSSPPGGDTLPNYVFDDEAAGEGITVYVLDVGPVVSHRELVPPSRGITRRDIDKTKNPKRISPKEIQQGTCVATKVVGKTTGSAKRANLVVVRVTMDTFGMTKGWQAVRDDIKKNNLQGRAVLSTSTGGWLNDNADGKDAEAMYDMYRILVRGIVRLDVPVVCAAGNDAQRGHPEPHSFPALLAGELPVIVVGASDDAGAPAPFSQRGDLVTTWALGTDVYCGDTRDLRDLSRLRRQNGTSFAAPLVAGVVASWMSSRRGDVAFAKGRVAQEARDRVVAHSYKRGGSPDHVPMLWNGWREECSSSSSPSPSGGGSASSKRSRDGAACPLKPSGTATAQPTPTSGGVGGGAKPATTSTAADPVFSAPADPACDICGAQNGDVYGGQVGCRSAEYARQSCEVDPGCASWSFGMEDRGTYQIEWCGFYKVYAGEAAKAAPDADGKCPFRYSDKGCKAQ
;
A
#
# COMPACT_ATOMS: atom_id res chain seq x y z
N MET A 1 36.44 -0.54 17.25
CA MET A 1 36.27 -1.61 16.24
C MET A 1 34.78 -1.92 16.20
N GLN A 2 34.12 -1.88 15.03
CA GLN A 2 32.77 -2.43 14.92
C GLN A 2 32.89 -3.96 15.02
N SER A 3 32.06 -4.60 15.84
CA SER A 3 32.04 -6.06 15.96
C SER A 3 31.59 -6.67 14.64
N ALA A 4 32.39 -7.56 14.04
CA ALA A 4 31.99 -8.26 12.84
C ALA A 4 30.73 -9.09 13.09
N ASN A 5 29.84 -9.17 12.09
CA ASN A 5 28.73 -10.13 12.12
C ASN A 5 29.24 -11.52 11.73
N VAL A 6 28.77 -12.53 12.46
CA VAL A 6 29.16 -13.94 12.30
C VAL A 6 27.99 -14.72 11.73
N LEU A 7 28.24 -15.43 10.63
CA LEU A 7 27.42 -16.51 10.10
C LEU A 7 27.97 -17.83 10.61
N VAL A 8 27.16 -18.64 11.29
CA VAL A 8 27.50 -20.00 11.70
C VAL A 8 26.75 -20.98 10.81
N VAL A 9 27.46 -21.97 10.23
CA VAL A 9 26.83 -23.06 9.46
C VAL A 9 27.26 -24.39 10.05
N ILE A 10 26.30 -25.16 10.56
CA ILE A 10 26.53 -26.43 11.27
C ILE A 10 26.06 -27.59 10.39
N GLY A 11 27.00 -28.27 9.71
CA GLY A 11 26.77 -29.36 8.77
C GLY A 11 27.05 -28.91 7.32
N ILE A 12 28.29 -29.07 6.86
CA ILE A 12 28.83 -28.52 5.61
C ILE A 12 28.61 -29.44 4.39
N GLY A 13 27.82 -30.51 4.57
CA GLY A 13 27.32 -31.35 3.49
C GLY A 13 26.47 -30.60 2.44
N GLY A 14 25.75 -31.35 1.60
CA GLY A 14 25.22 -30.87 0.30
C GLY A 14 24.38 -29.58 0.25
N LEU A 15 23.85 -29.07 1.37
CA LEU A 15 23.24 -27.73 1.45
C LEU A 15 24.13 -26.69 2.17
N GLY A 16 24.93 -27.09 3.16
CA GLY A 16 25.70 -26.18 4.02
C GLY A 16 26.70 -25.32 3.26
N LEU A 17 27.41 -25.88 2.28
CA LEU A 17 28.32 -25.09 1.42
C LEU A 17 27.56 -24.02 0.59
N HIS A 18 26.36 -24.32 0.09
CA HIS A 18 25.55 -23.36 -0.65
C HIS A 18 25.00 -22.26 0.28
N VAL A 19 24.62 -22.61 1.52
CA VAL A 19 24.26 -21.62 2.56
C VAL A 19 25.45 -20.69 2.87
N ALA A 20 26.63 -21.25 3.12
CA ALA A 20 27.83 -20.49 3.44
C ALA A 20 28.20 -19.51 2.31
N ARG A 21 28.18 -19.96 1.05
CA ARG A 21 28.35 -19.08 -0.12
C ARG A 21 27.28 -17.99 -0.19
N ARG A 22 26.00 -18.33 -0.06
CA ARG A 22 24.89 -17.36 -0.25
C ARG A 22 24.84 -16.29 0.85
N LEU A 23 25.14 -16.66 2.09
CA LEU A 23 24.99 -15.79 3.26
C LEU A 23 26.31 -15.23 3.79
N GLY A 24 27.46 -15.76 3.37
CA GLY A 24 28.78 -15.35 3.85
C GLY A 24 29.24 -13.96 3.39
N VAL A 25 28.60 -13.37 2.39
CA VAL A 25 28.97 -12.05 1.85
C VAL A 25 28.87 -10.99 2.95
N GLY A 26 30.00 -10.34 3.26
CA GLY A 26 30.08 -9.30 4.29
C GLY A 26 30.10 -9.79 5.74
N ARG A 27 30.21 -11.12 5.96
CA ARG A 27 30.23 -11.74 7.30
C ARG A 27 31.52 -12.54 7.52
N GLN A 28 31.91 -12.73 8.78
CA GLN A 28 32.81 -13.84 9.13
C GLN A 28 32.01 -15.13 9.14
N ILE A 29 32.53 -16.19 8.54
CA ILE A 29 31.88 -17.49 8.47
C ILE A 29 32.56 -18.45 9.45
N LEU A 30 31.81 -19.02 10.39
CA LEU A 30 32.23 -20.18 11.18
C LEU A 30 31.56 -21.43 10.62
N LEU A 31 32.34 -22.31 10.01
CA LEU A 31 31.89 -23.61 9.52
C LEU A 31 32.10 -24.67 10.60
N ALA A 32 31.07 -25.44 10.90
CA ALA A 32 31.14 -26.53 11.86
C ALA A 32 30.66 -27.85 11.24
N ASP A 33 31.49 -28.91 11.30
CA ASP A 33 31.15 -30.26 10.80
C ASP A 33 31.89 -31.32 11.62
N MET A 34 31.46 -32.57 11.55
CA MET A 34 32.16 -33.71 12.16
C MET A 34 33.32 -34.21 11.29
N SER A 35 33.23 -34.00 9.97
CA SER A 35 34.26 -34.38 8.99
C SER A 35 35.28 -33.24 8.79
N SER A 36 36.50 -33.49 9.25
CA SER A 36 37.64 -32.60 9.00
C SER A 36 37.97 -32.44 7.50
N ASP A 37 37.67 -33.44 6.68
CA ASP A 37 37.87 -33.38 5.23
C ASP A 37 36.86 -32.43 4.56
N ASN A 38 35.58 -32.48 4.99
CA ASN A 38 34.55 -31.55 4.51
C ASN A 38 34.89 -30.10 4.88
N LEU A 39 35.36 -29.89 6.11
CA LEU A 39 35.80 -28.57 6.58
C LEU A 39 36.97 -28.05 5.75
N SER A 40 38.02 -28.85 5.57
CA SER A 40 39.21 -28.47 4.81
C SER A 40 38.89 -28.14 3.34
N ALA A 41 38.00 -28.93 2.72
CA ALA A 41 37.55 -28.69 1.35
C ALA A 41 36.71 -27.42 1.22
N ALA A 42 35.75 -27.21 2.13
CA ALA A 42 34.87 -26.04 2.11
C ALA A 42 35.60 -24.74 2.47
N GLU A 43 36.51 -24.78 3.46
CA GLU A 43 37.37 -23.65 3.82
C GLU A 43 38.21 -23.20 2.63
N LYS A 44 38.88 -24.14 1.96
CA LYS A 44 39.65 -23.82 0.75
C LYS A 44 38.76 -23.19 -0.34
N ILE A 45 37.63 -23.81 -0.67
CA ILE A 45 36.70 -23.32 -1.71
C ILE A 45 36.24 -21.89 -1.40
N LEU A 46 35.84 -21.62 -0.16
CA LEU A 46 35.32 -20.32 0.25
C LEU A 46 36.44 -19.27 0.40
N ALA A 47 37.64 -19.65 0.85
CA ALA A 47 38.79 -18.76 0.89
C ALA A 47 39.27 -18.37 -0.52
N ASP A 48 39.31 -19.33 -1.46
CA ASP A 48 39.61 -19.08 -2.88
C ASP A 48 38.55 -18.15 -3.53
N GLU A 49 37.30 -18.19 -3.06
CA GLU A 49 36.20 -17.29 -3.44
C GLU A 49 36.21 -15.93 -2.70
N GLY A 50 37.14 -15.72 -1.76
CA GLY A 50 37.34 -14.45 -1.05
C GLY A 50 36.54 -14.26 0.26
N TYR A 51 35.93 -15.31 0.80
CA TYR A 51 35.23 -15.26 2.09
C TYR A 51 36.22 -15.32 3.28
N SER A 52 35.85 -14.67 4.39
CA SER A 52 36.55 -14.82 5.67
C SER A 52 35.97 -16.02 6.42
N VAL A 53 36.74 -17.10 6.50
CA VAL A 53 36.28 -18.41 7.03
C VAL A 53 37.14 -18.82 8.22
N GLN A 54 36.50 -19.43 9.22
CA GLN A 54 37.12 -20.29 10.22
C GLN A 54 36.37 -21.62 10.26
N VAL A 55 37.09 -22.70 10.55
CA VAL A 55 36.53 -24.04 10.74
C VAL A 55 36.62 -24.49 12.20
N VAL A 56 35.62 -25.25 12.65
CA VAL A 56 35.62 -25.94 13.93
C VAL A 56 35.03 -27.33 13.77
N ARG A 57 35.63 -28.35 14.41
CA ARG A 57 35.04 -29.68 14.43
C ARG A 57 33.95 -29.72 15.49
N VAL A 58 32.77 -30.27 15.15
CA VAL A 58 31.65 -30.43 16.08
C VAL A 58 31.04 -31.82 15.99
N ASP A 59 30.72 -32.40 17.14
CA ASP A 59 29.76 -33.50 17.22
C ASP A 59 28.44 -32.95 17.77
N VAL A 60 27.44 -32.78 16.91
CA VAL A 60 26.16 -32.20 17.31
C VAL A 60 25.41 -33.04 18.34
N THR A 61 25.75 -34.33 18.50
CA THR A 61 25.15 -35.18 19.53
C THR A 61 25.69 -34.89 20.94
N SER A 62 26.77 -34.10 21.07
CA SER A 62 27.33 -33.64 22.33
C SER A 62 27.00 -32.17 22.58
N PHE A 63 26.25 -31.89 23.65
CA PHE A 63 25.90 -30.52 24.04
C PHE A 63 27.12 -29.65 24.32
N ASP A 64 28.16 -30.20 24.96
CA ASP A 64 29.41 -29.49 25.24
C ASP A 64 30.14 -29.12 23.95
N SER A 65 30.20 -30.04 22.98
CA SER A 65 30.84 -29.78 21.67
C SER A 65 30.12 -28.68 20.89
N VAL A 66 28.78 -28.63 20.94
CA VAL A 66 28.02 -27.53 20.31
C VAL A 66 28.19 -26.22 21.08
N THR A 67 28.29 -26.28 22.41
CA THR A 67 28.56 -25.12 23.26
C THR A 67 29.91 -24.47 22.95
N GLU A 68 30.95 -25.27 22.66
CA GLU A 68 32.25 -24.76 22.19
C GLU A 68 32.12 -23.99 20.86
N VAL A 69 31.28 -24.45 19.92
CA VAL A 69 31.00 -23.72 18.66
C VAL A 69 30.27 -22.41 18.93
N ALA A 70 29.27 -22.41 19.83
CA ALA A 70 28.52 -21.22 20.21
C ALA A 70 29.42 -20.15 20.85
N GLN A 71 30.28 -20.56 21.79
CA GLN A 71 31.30 -19.69 22.41
C GLN A 71 32.33 -19.19 21.39
N ARG A 72 32.78 -20.06 20.46
CA ARG A 72 33.70 -19.66 19.39
C ARG A 72 33.07 -18.61 18.49
N ALA A 73 31.82 -18.79 18.07
CA ALA A 73 31.08 -17.80 17.27
C ALA A 73 30.98 -16.45 17.99
N ALA A 74 30.61 -16.44 19.27
CA ALA A 74 30.55 -15.22 20.09
C ALA A 74 31.92 -14.53 20.22
N SER A 75 33.01 -15.30 20.31
CA SER A 75 34.37 -14.74 20.35
C SER A 75 34.83 -14.08 19.04
N MET A 76 34.23 -14.45 17.91
CA MET A 76 34.52 -13.88 16.59
C MET A 76 33.78 -12.56 16.33
N GLY A 77 32.64 -12.34 17.01
CA GLY A 77 31.81 -11.16 16.86
C GLY A 77 30.34 -11.42 17.20
N ARG A 78 29.45 -10.58 16.67
CA ARG A 78 28.00 -10.73 16.91
C ARG A 78 27.46 -11.90 16.09
N VAL A 79 26.92 -12.91 16.75
CA VAL A 79 26.26 -14.06 16.11
C VAL A 79 24.97 -13.59 15.44
N GLU A 80 25.00 -13.34 14.13
CA GLU A 80 23.86 -12.79 13.38
C GLU A 80 22.93 -13.89 12.91
N THR A 81 23.48 -14.93 12.28
CA THR A 81 22.73 -16.00 11.63
C THR A 81 23.39 -17.34 11.95
N ILE A 82 22.61 -18.30 12.42
CA ILE A 82 23.01 -19.69 12.62
C ILE A 82 22.15 -20.54 11.69
N VAL A 83 22.76 -21.41 10.89
CA VAL A 83 22.03 -22.36 10.05
C VAL A 83 22.47 -23.78 10.40
N HIS A 84 21.52 -24.59 10.86
CA HIS A 84 21.75 -25.98 11.21
C HIS A 84 21.30 -26.89 10.06
N THR A 85 22.27 -27.47 9.37
CA THR A 85 22.12 -28.36 8.20
C THR A 85 22.59 -29.80 8.46
N ALA A 86 23.16 -30.09 9.64
CA ALA A 86 23.58 -31.43 10.01
C ALA A 86 22.38 -32.39 10.08
N SER A 87 22.52 -33.58 9.50
CA SER A 87 21.44 -34.55 9.36
C SER A 87 22.01 -35.94 9.05
N ALA A 88 21.47 -36.98 9.67
CA ALA A 88 21.77 -38.38 9.37
C ALA A 88 21.17 -38.81 8.02
N GLY A 89 20.01 -38.24 7.66
CA GLY A 89 19.24 -38.62 6.48
C GLY A 89 18.50 -39.96 6.61
N PRO A 90 17.54 -40.25 5.72
CA PRO A 90 16.68 -41.45 5.80
C PRO A 90 17.38 -42.76 5.42
N SER A 91 18.70 -42.74 5.16
CA SER A 91 19.50 -43.92 4.81
C SER A 91 20.63 -44.17 5.82
N ALA A 92 20.46 -43.67 7.05
CA ALA A 92 21.36 -43.92 8.16
C ALA A 92 21.35 -45.41 8.57
N SER A 93 22.35 -45.81 9.36
CA SER A 93 22.57 -47.21 9.76
C SER A 93 21.58 -47.74 10.80
N SER A 94 20.92 -46.88 11.57
CA SER A 94 19.97 -47.26 12.63
C SER A 94 19.01 -46.12 13.00
N ALA A 95 17.85 -46.47 13.56
CA ALA A 95 16.91 -45.51 14.15
C ALA A 95 17.58 -44.63 15.21
N ARG A 96 18.34 -45.25 16.13
CA ARG A 96 19.16 -44.55 17.14
C ARG A 96 20.00 -43.43 16.55
N ARG A 97 20.78 -43.69 15.48
CA ARG A 97 21.68 -42.66 14.94
C ARG A 97 20.91 -41.49 14.31
N VAL A 98 19.70 -41.73 13.82
CA VAL A 98 18.82 -40.67 13.32
C VAL A 98 18.31 -39.80 14.48
N TYR A 99 17.84 -40.38 15.60
CA TYR A 99 17.40 -39.57 16.73
C TYR A 99 18.54 -38.81 17.41
N GLU A 100 19.71 -39.43 17.59
CA GLU A 100 20.90 -38.78 18.14
C GLU A 100 21.32 -37.54 17.34
N LEU A 101 21.37 -37.64 16.00
CA LEU A 101 21.78 -36.53 15.14
C LEU A 101 20.66 -35.53 14.85
N ASP A 102 19.50 -36.01 14.43
CA ASP A 102 18.47 -35.14 13.85
C ASP A 102 17.60 -34.50 14.94
N LEU A 103 17.25 -35.24 15.99
CA LEU A 103 16.38 -34.77 17.07
C LEU A 103 17.20 -34.18 18.23
N LEU A 104 18.07 -34.99 18.85
CA LEU A 104 18.93 -34.53 19.95
C LEU A 104 19.98 -33.52 19.46
N GLY A 105 20.57 -33.72 18.28
CA GLY A 105 21.53 -32.75 17.72
C GLY A 105 20.91 -31.40 17.39
N THR A 106 19.67 -31.36 16.89
CA THR A 106 18.93 -30.10 16.73
C THR A 106 18.63 -29.48 18.10
N ALA A 107 18.21 -30.26 19.09
CA ALA A 107 17.98 -29.76 20.44
C ALA A 107 19.23 -29.13 21.05
N ASN A 108 20.39 -29.78 20.93
CA ASN A 108 21.66 -29.26 21.41
C ASN A 108 22.01 -27.90 20.77
N VAL A 109 21.77 -27.72 19.46
CA VAL A 109 22.02 -26.44 18.76
C VAL A 109 21.05 -25.34 19.21
N VAL A 110 19.77 -25.65 19.35
CA VAL A 110 18.76 -24.69 19.83
C VAL A 110 19.08 -24.22 21.25
N ASP A 111 19.44 -25.15 22.13
CA ASP A 111 19.67 -24.88 23.54
C ASP A 111 21.05 -24.20 23.77
N ALA A 112 22.10 -24.59 23.04
CA ALA A 112 23.47 -24.08 23.23
C ALA A 112 23.72 -22.69 22.62
N PHE A 113 22.97 -22.30 21.58
CA PHE A 113 23.10 -20.97 20.98
C PHE A 113 22.25 -19.89 21.67
N LEU A 114 21.20 -20.27 22.41
CA LEU A 114 20.33 -19.32 23.12
C LEU A 114 21.10 -18.33 24.04
N PRO A 115 22.16 -18.73 24.80
CA PRO A 115 22.90 -17.79 25.66
C PRO A 115 23.88 -16.85 24.93
N VAL A 116 24.09 -17.01 23.61
CA VAL A 116 25.06 -16.21 22.83
C VAL A 116 24.44 -15.40 21.68
N VAL A 117 23.13 -15.52 21.48
CA VAL A 117 22.37 -14.69 20.55
C VAL A 117 21.91 -13.39 21.22
N GLY A 118 21.38 -12.46 20.43
CA GLY A 118 20.75 -11.25 20.95
C GLY A 118 19.86 -10.59 19.92
N ALA A 119 19.51 -9.32 20.16
CA ALA A 119 18.56 -8.58 19.32
C ALA A 119 18.92 -8.65 17.82
N GLY A 120 18.01 -9.21 17.02
CA GLY A 120 18.16 -9.40 15.57
C GLY A 120 19.00 -10.62 15.14
N SER A 121 19.38 -11.51 16.06
CA SER A 121 19.97 -12.82 15.71
C SER A 121 18.89 -13.77 15.18
N ASN A 122 19.29 -14.77 14.39
CA ASN A 122 18.37 -15.81 13.92
C ASN A 122 19.02 -17.20 13.85
N LEU A 123 18.24 -18.24 14.16
CA LEU A 123 18.55 -19.64 13.91
C LEU A 123 17.57 -20.22 12.89
N VAL A 124 18.10 -20.87 11.85
CA VAL A 124 17.33 -21.62 10.86
C VAL A 124 17.73 -23.10 10.92
N CYS A 125 16.81 -23.95 11.36
CA CYS A 125 16.98 -25.40 11.40
C CYS A 125 16.48 -26.02 10.09
N VAL A 126 17.34 -26.77 9.39
CA VAL A 126 16.93 -27.50 8.18
C VAL A 126 16.29 -28.83 8.59
N ALA A 127 14.97 -28.85 8.52
CA ALA A 127 14.12 -30.00 8.73
C ALA A 127 13.97 -30.79 7.40
N SER A 128 12.77 -31.25 7.06
CA SER A 128 12.49 -31.96 5.80
C SER A 128 10.99 -32.12 5.59
N MET A 129 10.54 -32.24 4.33
CA MET A 129 9.16 -32.64 4.01
C MET A 129 8.74 -33.95 4.71
N ALA A 130 9.69 -34.80 5.09
CA ALA A 130 9.43 -36.02 5.87
C ALA A 130 8.74 -35.74 7.23
N GLY A 131 8.98 -34.58 7.86
CA GLY A 131 8.28 -34.17 9.09
C GLY A 131 6.81 -33.82 8.88
N HIS A 132 6.40 -33.56 7.63
CA HIS A 132 5.00 -33.33 7.21
C HIS A 132 4.33 -34.60 6.64
N LEU A 133 5.11 -35.65 6.38
CA LEU A 133 4.61 -36.99 6.03
C LEU A 133 4.41 -37.89 7.26
N CYS A 134 4.79 -37.41 8.45
CA CYS A 134 4.54 -38.10 9.70
C CYS A 134 3.01 -38.15 9.97
N PRO A 135 2.43 -39.32 10.30
CA PRO A 135 1.05 -39.40 10.75
C PRO A 135 0.80 -38.51 11.98
N PRO A 136 -0.46 -38.13 12.26
CA PRO A 136 -0.81 -37.41 13.48
C PRO A 136 -0.27 -38.15 14.71
N LEU A 137 0.53 -37.43 15.51
CA LEU A 137 1.07 -37.95 16.75
C LEU A 137 0.01 -37.89 17.85
N ASP A 138 0.17 -38.74 18.86
CA ASP A 138 -0.54 -38.56 20.12
C ASP A 138 -0.05 -37.30 20.84
N ALA A 139 -0.90 -36.78 21.74
CA ALA A 139 -0.63 -35.54 22.45
C ALA A 139 0.43 -35.66 23.56
N GLU A 140 0.92 -36.87 23.88
CA GLU A 140 2.00 -37.08 24.86
C GLU A 140 3.36 -37.00 24.18
N LEU A 141 3.55 -37.78 23.12
CA LEU A 141 4.72 -37.76 22.25
C LEU A 141 4.94 -36.39 21.60
N GLU A 142 3.88 -35.73 21.10
CA GLU A 142 4.02 -34.37 20.53
C GLU A 142 4.53 -33.36 21.57
N ARG A 143 4.05 -33.43 22.82
CA ARG A 143 4.53 -32.58 23.93
C ARG A 143 5.95 -32.93 24.34
N HIS A 144 6.30 -34.21 24.39
CA HIS A 144 7.64 -34.69 24.72
C HIS A 144 8.66 -34.19 23.69
N LEU A 145 8.36 -34.38 22.40
CA LEU A 145 9.21 -33.90 21.30
C LEU A 145 9.39 -32.38 21.32
N ALA A 146 8.35 -31.62 21.68
CA ALA A 146 8.39 -30.16 21.75
C ALA A 146 9.18 -29.61 22.96
N MET A 147 8.96 -30.18 24.15
CA MET A 147 9.29 -29.51 25.43
C MET A 147 10.26 -30.27 26.34
N SER A 148 10.54 -31.56 26.10
CA SER A 148 11.37 -32.34 27.03
C SER A 148 12.82 -31.84 27.09
N PRO A 149 13.47 -31.87 28.28
CA PRO A 149 14.90 -31.60 28.41
C PRO A 149 15.70 -32.50 27.46
N ARG A 150 16.78 -31.97 26.86
CA ARG A 150 17.63 -32.71 25.92
C ARG A 150 18.11 -34.05 26.47
N GLU A 151 18.39 -34.14 27.77
CA GLU A 151 18.80 -35.36 28.46
C GLU A 151 17.73 -36.46 28.48
N GLN A 152 16.45 -36.07 28.45
CA GLN A 152 15.28 -36.96 28.49
C GLN A 152 14.63 -37.14 27.11
N LEU A 153 15.07 -36.36 26.10
CA LEU A 153 14.42 -36.28 24.79
C LEU A 153 14.38 -37.65 24.07
N LEU A 154 15.32 -38.54 24.38
CA LEU A 154 15.41 -39.89 23.81
C LEU A 154 14.74 -40.99 24.66
N ASP A 155 14.15 -40.67 25.83
CA ASP A 155 13.63 -41.67 26.77
C ASP A 155 12.19 -42.14 26.45
N HIS A 156 11.50 -41.50 25.50
CA HIS A 156 10.10 -41.80 25.20
C HIS A 156 9.96 -43.16 24.48
N PRO A 157 9.07 -44.07 24.94
CA PRO A 157 8.97 -45.43 24.42
C PRO A 157 8.66 -45.48 22.91
N ASP A 158 7.76 -44.61 22.44
CA ASP A 158 7.30 -44.58 21.05
C ASP A 158 8.34 -44.07 20.04
N LEU A 159 9.53 -43.65 20.47
CA LEU A 159 10.65 -43.41 19.56
C LEU A 159 11.21 -44.71 18.96
N ASN A 160 10.99 -45.87 19.59
CA ASN A 160 11.49 -47.17 19.15
C ASN A 160 12.99 -47.20 18.78
N ILE A 161 13.83 -46.55 19.59
CA ILE A 161 15.26 -46.30 19.34
C ILE A 161 16.08 -47.57 19.05
N ALA A 162 15.62 -48.73 19.55
CA ALA A 162 16.29 -50.01 19.38
C ALA A 162 16.06 -50.69 18.01
N GLU A 163 15.20 -50.15 17.14
CA GLU A 163 14.85 -50.79 15.86
C GLU A 163 16.06 -50.85 14.90
N PRO A 164 16.50 -52.06 14.49
CA PRO A 164 17.68 -52.21 13.66
C PRO A 164 17.39 -52.07 12.16
N GLY A 165 18.35 -51.50 11.43
CA GLY A 165 18.37 -51.50 9.96
C GLY A 165 17.63 -50.34 9.27
N PRO A 166 17.59 -50.36 7.93
CA PRO A 166 17.18 -49.19 7.14
C PRO A 166 15.70 -48.79 7.25
N GLN A 167 14.82 -49.72 7.66
CA GLN A 167 13.38 -49.44 7.78
C GLN A 167 13.09 -48.57 9.01
N GLY A 168 13.60 -48.97 10.18
CA GLY A 168 13.55 -48.15 11.39
C GLY A 168 14.23 -46.79 11.23
N ALA A 169 15.33 -46.71 10.47
CA ALA A 169 15.98 -45.43 10.16
C ALA A 169 15.09 -44.46 9.35
N ALA A 170 14.26 -44.97 8.43
CA ALA A 170 13.34 -44.14 7.65
C ALA A 170 12.14 -43.65 8.48
N ALA A 171 11.59 -44.49 9.34
CA ALA A 171 10.53 -44.11 10.28
C ALA A 171 11.03 -43.07 11.30
N ALA A 172 12.19 -43.33 11.91
CA ALA A 172 12.87 -42.40 12.81
C ALA A 172 13.17 -41.06 12.16
N TYR A 173 13.46 -41.02 10.85
CA TYR A 173 13.70 -39.77 10.10
C TYR A 173 12.43 -38.94 9.92
N GLY A 174 11.27 -39.56 9.72
CA GLY A 174 9.99 -38.85 9.70
C GLY A 174 9.70 -38.22 11.07
N LEU A 175 9.82 -39.01 12.14
CA LEU A 175 9.51 -38.58 13.50
C LEU A 175 10.50 -37.55 14.05
N SER A 176 11.81 -37.71 13.80
CA SER A 176 12.83 -36.74 14.22
C SER A 176 12.62 -35.38 13.54
N LYS A 177 12.33 -35.36 12.23
CA LYS A 177 12.07 -34.12 11.50
C LYS A 177 10.75 -33.47 11.92
N ARG A 178 9.72 -34.23 12.30
CA ARG A 178 8.50 -33.69 12.96
C ARG A 178 8.85 -33.07 14.32
N GLY A 179 9.66 -33.75 15.13
CA GLY A 179 10.16 -33.22 16.41
C GLY A 179 10.92 -31.90 16.27
N ASN A 180 11.70 -31.72 15.19
CA ASN A 180 12.40 -30.46 14.93
C ASN A 180 11.43 -29.29 14.68
N LEU A 181 10.31 -29.51 13.99
CA LEU A 181 9.28 -28.47 13.80
C LEU A 181 8.68 -28.05 15.15
N LEU A 182 8.38 -29.05 15.98
CA LEU A 182 7.80 -28.87 17.32
C LEU A 182 8.75 -28.13 18.27
N ARG A 183 10.04 -28.48 18.31
CA ARG A 183 11.03 -27.74 19.11
C ARG A 183 11.24 -26.31 18.62
N VAL A 184 11.22 -26.06 17.31
CA VAL A 184 11.29 -24.70 16.75
C VAL A 184 10.09 -23.86 17.20
N GLN A 185 8.88 -24.42 17.14
CA GLN A 185 7.66 -23.78 17.65
C GLN A 185 7.75 -23.47 19.14
N ALA A 186 8.13 -24.47 19.96
CA ALA A 186 8.28 -24.34 21.41
C ALA A 186 9.33 -23.27 21.81
N SER A 187 10.46 -23.24 21.09
CA SER A 187 11.60 -22.38 21.44
C SER A 187 11.42 -20.92 21.02
N ALA A 188 10.40 -20.61 20.21
CA ALA A 188 10.15 -19.27 19.68
C ALA A 188 9.97 -18.21 20.78
N GLY A 189 9.33 -18.57 21.90
CA GLY A 189 9.16 -17.68 23.05
C GLY A 189 10.50 -17.35 23.73
N ALA A 190 11.31 -18.37 24.03
CA ALA A 190 12.62 -18.19 24.69
C ALA A 190 13.59 -17.38 23.80
N TRP A 191 13.66 -17.70 22.51
CA TRP A 191 14.48 -16.95 21.55
C TRP A 191 13.99 -15.50 21.37
N GLY A 192 12.67 -15.28 21.41
CA GLY A 192 12.08 -13.94 21.32
C GLY A 192 12.41 -13.03 22.52
N LEU A 193 12.62 -13.58 23.72
CA LEU A 193 13.03 -12.81 24.90
C LEU A 193 14.44 -12.20 24.73
N GLU A 194 15.34 -12.90 24.04
CA GLU A 194 16.67 -12.37 23.66
C GLU A 194 16.62 -11.43 22.45
N GLY A 195 15.42 -11.14 21.90
CA GLY A 195 15.22 -10.39 20.66
C GLY A 195 15.70 -11.15 19.41
N ALA A 196 15.94 -12.46 19.54
CA ALA A 196 16.34 -13.36 18.46
C ALA A 196 15.13 -14.10 17.87
N ARG A 197 15.36 -14.85 16.79
CA ARG A 197 14.31 -15.64 16.11
C ARG A 197 14.79 -17.05 15.85
N ILE A 198 13.86 -17.99 15.82
CA ILE A 198 14.12 -19.38 15.43
C ILE A 198 13.06 -19.83 14.44
N ASN A 199 13.47 -20.46 13.35
CA ASN A 199 12.57 -21.01 12.33
C ASN A 199 13.12 -22.32 11.77
N SER A 200 12.29 -23.03 11.01
CA SER A 200 12.72 -24.17 10.20
C SER A 200 12.46 -23.95 8.72
N VAL A 201 13.25 -24.65 7.90
CA VAL A 201 12.97 -24.85 6.47
C VAL A 201 12.89 -26.35 6.26
N SER A 202 11.86 -26.80 5.57
CA SER A 202 11.65 -28.21 5.24
C SER A 202 11.86 -28.46 3.74
N PRO A 203 13.08 -28.83 3.31
CA PRO A 203 13.34 -29.28 1.96
C PRO A 203 12.54 -30.52 1.60
N GLY A 204 11.94 -30.49 0.41
CA GLY A 204 11.57 -31.69 -0.32
C GLY A 204 12.77 -32.34 -1.02
N VAL A 205 12.51 -32.95 -2.17
CA VAL A 205 13.51 -33.73 -2.89
C VAL A 205 14.60 -32.84 -3.51
N VAL A 206 15.80 -32.84 -2.92
CA VAL A 206 16.98 -32.10 -3.42
C VAL A 206 17.70 -32.89 -4.53
N SER A 207 18.10 -32.19 -5.60
CA SER A 207 19.00 -32.67 -6.65
C SER A 207 20.47 -32.39 -6.29
N THR A 208 20.99 -33.08 -5.27
CA THR A 208 22.42 -33.01 -4.91
C THR A 208 23.29 -33.92 -5.78
N GLU A 209 24.56 -33.57 -5.92
CA GLU A 209 25.54 -34.35 -6.69
C GLU A 209 25.74 -35.77 -6.13
N MET A 210 25.82 -35.89 -4.80
CA MET A 210 25.83 -37.16 -4.06
C MET A 210 24.62 -38.07 -4.39
N ARG A 211 23.51 -37.49 -4.84
CA ARG A 211 22.29 -38.22 -5.19
C ARG A 211 22.22 -38.55 -6.67
N ARG A 212 22.76 -37.71 -7.55
CA ARG A 212 23.00 -38.03 -8.97
C ARG A 212 23.94 -39.23 -9.14
N GLN A 213 24.91 -39.40 -8.24
CA GLN A 213 25.84 -40.54 -8.24
C GLN A 213 25.23 -41.86 -7.71
N ARG A 214 24.08 -41.82 -7.02
CA ARG A 214 23.50 -43.00 -6.35
C ARG A 214 22.35 -43.70 -7.09
N GLY A 215 21.67 -43.01 -8.01
CA GLY A 215 20.73 -43.53 -9.03
C GLY A 215 19.65 -44.55 -8.60
N GLY A 216 18.36 -44.20 -8.72
CA GLY A 216 17.26 -45.13 -8.48
C GLY A 216 16.83 -45.19 -7.01
N GLY A 217 15.68 -44.61 -6.66
CA GLY A 217 15.15 -44.71 -5.29
C GLY A 217 13.88 -43.92 -5.02
N ALA A 218 13.34 -44.04 -3.81
CA ALA A 218 12.04 -43.45 -3.41
C ALA A 218 11.92 -41.94 -3.74
N GLY A 219 13.01 -41.18 -3.60
CA GLY A 219 13.03 -39.75 -3.93
C GLY A 219 12.89 -39.43 -5.43
N GLU A 220 13.10 -40.36 -6.37
CA GLU A 220 12.78 -40.13 -7.79
C GLU A 220 11.26 -40.18 -8.00
N LYS A 221 10.56 -41.10 -7.31
CA LYS A 221 9.08 -41.12 -7.28
C LYS A 221 8.53 -39.80 -6.73
N PHE A 222 9.05 -39.33 -5.60
CA PHE A 222 8.64 -38.04 -5.03
C PHE A 222 9.00 -36.84 -5.93
N ALA A 223 10.10 -36.89 -6.70
CA ALA A 223 10.39 -35.84 -7.70
C ALA A 223 9.36 -35.82 -8.84
N GLY A 224 8.86 -36.99 -9.26
CA GLY A 224 7.77 -37.11 -10.23
C GLY A 224 6.38 -36.73 -9.67
N MET A 225 6.19 -36.76 -8.35
CA MET A 225 4.97 -36.30 -7.67
C MET A 225 4.94 -34.78 -7.42
N SER A 226 6.01 -34.06 -7.73
CA SER A 226 6.12 -32.61 -7.55
C SER A 226 5.34 -31.85 -8.63
N PRO A 227 4.35 -31.00 -8.29
CA PRO A 227 3.76 -30.00 -9.20
C PRO A 227 4.76 -29.16 -9.98
N ALA A 228 5.93 -28.88 -9.41
CA ALA A 228 6.99 -28.16 -10.10
C ALA A 228 7.64 -28.96 -11.24
N GLY A 229 7.26 -30.23 -11.45
CA GLY A 229 7.76 -31.11 -12.52
C GLY A 229 9.24 -31.50 -12.39
N ARG A 230 9.87 -31.20 -11.24
CA ARG A 230 11.29 -31.40 -10.99
C ARG A 230 11.61 -31.60 -9.50
N ALA A 231 12.79 -32.17 -9.25
CA ALA A 231 13.47 -32.03 -7.96
C ALA A 231 13.95 -30.57 -7.76
N GLY A 232 14.00 -30.14 -6.50
CA GLY A 232 14.56 -28.83 -6.14
C GLY A 232 16.07 -28.78 -6.30
N SER A 233 16.63 -27.64 -6.69
CA SER A 233 18.07 -27.38 -6.66
C SER A 233 18.47 -26.81 -5.29
N PRO A 234 19.74 -26.91 -4.87
CA PRO A 234 20.21 -26.32 -3.61
C PRO A 234 19.77 -24.85 -3.42
N GLU A 235 19.74 -24.08 -4.50
CA GLU A 235 19.34 -22.68 -4.52
C GLU A 235 17.87 -22.46 -4.15
N ASP A 236 16.95 -23.36 -4.51
CA ASP A 236 15.53 -23.25 -4.14
C ASP A 236 15.37 -23.20 -2.60
N PHE A 237 16.09 -24.08 -1.89
CA PHE A 237 16.05 -24.19 -0.43
C PHE A 237 16.88 -23.09 0.24
N VAL A 238 18.06 -22.79 -0.29
CA VAL A 238 18.95 -21.76 0.25
C VAL A 238 18.36 -20.36 0.10
N ASN A 239 17.52 -20.09 -0.90
CA ASN A 239 16.79 -18.83 -1.00
C ASN A 239 15.73 -18.68 0.12
N ALA A 240 15.07 -19.77 0.56
CA ALA A 240 14.17 -19.73 1.72
C ALA A 240 14.92 -19.53 3.05
N ILE A 241 16.06 -20.20 3.23
CA ILE A 241 16.98 -19.95 4.36
C ILE A 241 17.45 -18.48 4.34
N ALA A 242 17.79 -17.93 3.17
CA ALA A 242 18.23 -16.55 3.03
C ALA A 242 17.11 -15.52 3.28
N PHE A 243 15.86 -15.86 2.96
CA PHE A 243 14.70 -15.07 3.35
C PHE A 243 14.54 -15.02 4.89
N LEU A 244 14.63 -16.17 5.57
CA LEU A 244 14.56 -16.24 7.04
C LEU A 244 15.77 -15.60 7.74
N ALA A 245 16.95 -15.66 7.12
CA ALA A 245 18.15 -14.96 7.60
C ALA A 245 18.11 -13.44 7.38
N ASN A 246 17.20 -12.94 6.54
CA ASN A 246 17.07 -11.52 6.27
C ASN A 246 16.30 -10.82 7.42
N PRO A 247 16.77 -9.68 7.95
CA PRO A 247 16.03 -8.86 8.91
C PRO A 247 14.60 -8.49 8.48
N ALA A 248 14.30 -8.47 7.17
CA ALA A 248 12.95 -8.28 6.64
C ALA A 248 11.94 -9.36 7.09
N SER A 249 12.42 -10.55 7.48
CA SER A 249 11.59 -11.62 8.04
C SER A 249 11.42 -11.51 9.57
N CYS A 250 11.70 -10.36 10.19
CA CYS A 250 11.74 -10.19 11.65
C CYS A 250 10.46 -10.60 12.41
N PHE A 251 9.29 -10.61 11.76
CA PHE A 251 8.04 -11.09 12.38
C PHE A 251 7.80 -12.60 12.21
N ILE A 252 8.68 -13.31 11.52
CA ILE A 252 8.63 -14.76 11.32
C ILE A 252 9.58 -15.41 12.34
N THR A 253 8.98 -16.10 13.31
CA THR A 253 9.62 -16.95 14.32
C THR A 253 8.68 -18.12 14.65
N GLY A 254 9.20 -19.24 15.14
CA GLY A 254 8.45 -20.47 15.42
C GLY A 254 7.85 -21.16 14.20
N THR A 255 8.17 -20.74 12.98
CA THR A 255 7.50 -21.19 11.75
C THR A 255 8.39 -22.15 10.95
N ASP A 256 7.78 -23.14 10.28
CA ASP A 256 8.43 -23.92 9.21
C ASP A 256 8.06 -23.37 7.84
N ILE A 257 9.05 -23.25 6.95
CA ILE A 257 8.84 -23.00 5.53
C ILE A 257 9.06 -24.31 4.76
N LEU A 258 7.96 -24.95 4.38
CA LEU A 258 7.98 -26.10 3.48
C LEU A 258 8.37 -25.66 2.05
N VAL A 259 9.47 -26.22 1.55
CA VAL A 259 9.99 -25.97 0.19
C VAL A 259 10.16 -27.31 -0.49
N ASP A 260 9.10 -27.84 -1.07
CA ASP A 260 9.06 -29.21 -1.59
C ASP A 260 8.63 -29.33 -3.06
N GLY A 261 8.20 -28.23 -3.67
CA GLY A 261 7.64 -28.19 -5.02
C GLY A 261 6.14 -28.54 -5.08
N GLY A 262 5.47 -28.69 -3.94
CA GLY A 262 4.05 -29.05 -3.81
C GLY A 262 3.77 -30.55 -3.58
N VAL A 263 4.79 -31.33 -3.22
CA VAL A 263 4.72 -32.79 -3.01
C VAL A 263 3.81 -33.18 -1.84
N ILE A 264 3.72 -32.38 -0.78
CA ILE A 264 2.78 -32.57 0.34
C ILE A 264 1.37 -32.12 -0.05
N ALA A 265 1.24 -31.08 -0.89
CA ALA A 265 -0.05 -30.49 -1.25
C ALA A 265 -0.91 -31.37 -2.18
N VAL A 266 -0.31 -32.13 -3.10
CA VAL A 266 -1.05 -32.94 -4.09
C VAL A 266 -1.68 -34.22 -3.54
N PRO A 267 -1.01 -35.05 -2.71
CA PRO A 267 -1.62 -36.24 -2.11
C PRO A 267 -2.78 -35.91 -1.17
N LEU A 268 -2.79 -34.70 -0.60
CA LEU A 268 -3.86 -34.16 0.23
C LEU A 268 -4.92 -33.42 -0.62
N GLY A 269 -5.37 -34.06 -1.69
CA GLY A 269 -6.35 -33.53 -2.65
C GLY A 269 -7.75 -33.31 -2.07
N ALA A 270 -7.89 -32.34 -1.18
CA ALA A 270 -9.17 -31.80 -0.74
C ALA A 270 -9.68 -30.80 -1.80
N VAL A 271 -10.61 -31.24 -2.65
CA VAL A 271 -11.37 -30.32 -3.50
C VAL A 271 -12.34 -29.54 -2.61
N VAL A 272 -12.00 -28.28 -2.31
CA VAL A 272 -12.88 -27.38 -1.55
C VAL A 272 -13.96 -26.84 -2.47
N VAL A 273 -15.13 -27.49 -2.48
CA VAL A 273 -16.36 -26.95 -3.08
C VAL A 273 -17.12 -26.19 -1.99
N GLY A 274 -17.06 -24.86 -2.04
CA GLY A 274 -17.75 -24.01 -1.08
C GLY A 274 -19.25 -23.91 -1.37
N GLY A 275 -20.08 -24.50 -0.51
CA GLY A 275 -21.50 -24.18 -0.42
C GLY A 275 -21.77 -23.00 0.53
N LEU A 276 -22.78 -22.19 0.22
CA LEU A 276 -23.27 -21.12 1.11
C LEU A 276 -23.86 -21.73 2.39
N GLY A 277 -23.09 -21.77 3.48
CA GLY A 277 -23.58 -22.26 4.77
C GLY A 277 -22.58 -22.95 5.70
N GLY A 278 -21.42 -22.35 5.98
CA GLY A 278 -20.72 -22.50 7.26
C GLY A 278 -20.31 -23.90 7.77
N GLY A 279 -20.24 -24.93 6.91
CA GLY A 279 -19.84 -26.29 7.30
C GLY A 279 -18.80 -26.89 6.37
N PHE A 280 -17.64 -27.28 6.91
CA PHE A 280 -16.59 -27.98 6.15
C PHE A 280 -16.75 -29.49 6.29
N PHE A 281 -16.85 -30.20 5.17
CA PHE A 281 -16.76 -31.66 5.12
C PHE A 281 -15.62 -32.09 4.20
N THR A 282 -14.76 -32.98 4.68
CA THR A 282 -13.66 -33.58 3.91
C THR A 282 -14.15 -34.85 3.23
N VAL A 283 -14.14 -34.91 1.89
CA VAL A 283 -14.34 -36.16 1.15
C VAL A 283 -12.98 -36.77 0.83
N GLY A 284 -12.63 -37.85 1.54
CA GLY A 284 -11.37 -38.54 1.34
C GLY A 284 -11.45 -39.63 0.28
N GLY A 285 -10.54 -39.60 -0.69
CA GLY A 285 -10.13 -40.78 -1.47
C GLY A 285 -10.86 -41.04 -2.79
N ALA A 286 -10.40 -40.42 -3.88
CA ALA A 286 -10.48 -40.97 -5.23
C ALA A 286 -9.26 -40.52 -6.05
N PRO A 287 -8.63 -41.39 -6.86
CA PRO A 287 -7.51 -40.99 -7.71
C PRO A 287 -7.99 -40.07 -8.84
N ALA A 288 -7.34 -38.93 -9.01
CA ALA A 288 -7.72 -37.94 -10.02
C ALA A 288 -7.51 -38.48 -11.45
N GLN A 289 -8.60 -38.76 -12.16
CA GLN A 289 -8.62 -38.74 -13.62
C GLN A 289 -9.07 -37.35 -14.11
N ALA A 290 -8.48 -36.90 -15.21
CA ALA A 290 -8.68 -35.54 -15.69
C ALA A 290 -10.10 -35.31 -16.23
N ILE A 291 -10.83 -34.35 -15.64
CA ILE A 291 -12.11 -33.86 -16.17
C ILE A 291 -11.82 -32.66 -17.08
N ALA A 292 -12.26 -32.74 -18.33
CA ALA A 292 -12.15 -31.65 -19.29
C ALA A 292 -13.14 -30.52 -18.97
N ALA A 293 -12.74 -29.27 -19.19
CA ALA A 293 -13.59 -28.10 -18.97
C ALA A 293 -14.81 -28.11 -19.90
N GLY A 294 -16.03 -28.18 -19.34
CA GLY A 294 -17.28 -28.07 -20.09
C GLY A 294 -18.46 -28.89 -19.57
N ALA A 295 -18.26 -29.87 -18.67
CA ALA A 295 -19.36 -30.67 -18.13
C ALA A 295 -20.02 -30.02 -16.91
N SER A 296 -21.30 -29.66 -17.03
CA SER A 296 -22.15 -29.31 -15.88
C SER A 296 -22.82 -30.58 -15.35
N THR A 297 -22.78 -30.81 -14.03
CA THR A 297 -23.45 -31.94 -13.38
C THR A 297 -24.52 -31.44 -12.43
N VAL A 298 -25.76 -31.91 -12.64
CA VAL A 298 -26.90 -31.62 -11.76
C VAL A 298 -26.93 -32.68 -10.67
N ALA A 299 -26.87 -32.27 -9.41
CA ALA A 299 -26.96 -33.16 -8.26
C ALA A 299 -28.42 -33.65 -8.05
N GLY A 300 -28.78 -34.75 -8.70
CA GLY A 300 -30.03 -35.46 -8.42
C GLY A 300 -29.91 -36.27 -7.13
N ALA A 301 -30.68 -35.93 -6.10
CA ALA A 301 -30.81 -36.76 -4.92
C ALA A 301 -31.66 -37.99 -5.24
N SER A 302 -31.15 -39.20 -4.98
CA SER A 302 -31.95 -40.42 -5.00
C SER A 302 -31.60 -41.30 -3.80
N SER A 303 -32.64 -41.77 -3.12
CA SER A 303 -32.57 -42.73 -2.02
C SER A 303 -33.16 -44.06 -2.47
N ALA A 304 -32.38 -45.14 -2.33
CA ALA A 304 -32.78 -46.55 -2.21
C ALA A 304 -33.80 -47.15 -3.22
N GLY A 305 -33.41 -48.26 -3.86
CA GLY A 305 -34.34 -49.14 -4.57
C GLY A 305 -33.62 -50.18 -5.43
N ASP A 306 -33.80 -51.46 -5.09
CA ASP A 306 -33.17 -52.65 -5.66
C ASP A 306 -33.23 -52.81 -7.19
N GLY A 307 -32.29 -53.62 -7.75
CA GLY A 307 -32.37 -54.16 -9.12
C GLY A 307 -33.34 -55.37 -9.23
N PRO A 308 -33.28 -56.21 -10.30
CA PRO A 308 -32.15 -56.38 -11.23
C PRO A 308 -32.45 -56.65 -12.74
N ASP A 309 -31.42 -56.47 -13.58
CA ASP A 309 -31.06 -57.23 -14.80
C ASP A 309 -31.96 -57.14 -16.09
N PRO A 310 -31.60 -57.73 -17.26
CA PRO A 310 -31.06 -56.94 -18.39
C PRO A 310 -31.71 -57.22 -19.78
N ASP A 311 -31.27 -56.54 -20.86
CA ASP A 311 -31.03 -57.17 -22.19
C ASP A 311 -30.42 -56.24 -23.30
N THR A 312 -29.42 -56.80 -24.02
CA THR A 312 -28.95 -56.57 -25.42
C THR A 312 -28.76 -55.18 -26.08
N ASP A 313 -27.49 -54.74 -26.25
CA ASP A 313 -26.61 -54.71 -27.47
C ASP A 313 -27.21 -54.52 -28.92
N PRO A 314 -26.44 -54.13 -29.99
CA PRO A 314 -26.04 -52.75 -30.33
C PRO A 314 -26.20 -52.38 -31.86
N ASP A 315 -25.39 -51.40 -32.34
CA ASP A 315 -25.03 -51.02 -33.73
C ASP A 315 -25.97 -50.19 -34.63
N THR A 316 -25.54 -48.96 -35.00
CA THR A 316 -25.11 -48.60 -36.38
C THR A 316 -24.66 -47.11 -36.56
N LYS A 317 -23.90 -46.85 -37.64
CA LYS A 317 -23.34 -45.58 -38.19
C LYS A 317 -23.41 -45.70 -39.75
N PRO A 318 -23.05 -44.73 -40.63
CA PRO A 318 -22.73 -43.29 -40.50
C PRO A 318 -23.33 -42.37 -41.64
N SER A 319 -22.81 -41.11 -41.75
CA SER A 319 -22.71 -40.21 -42.94
C SER A 319 -24.01 -39.52 -43.48
N ASP A 320 -24.02 -38.38 -44.22
CA ASP A 320 -23.02 -37.56 -44.96
C ASP A 320 -23.33 -36.02 -44.96
N GLU A 321 -22.40 -35.19 -45.48
CA GLU A 321 -22.45 -33.72 -45.66
C GLU A 321 -22.85 -33.31 -47.13
N PRO A 322 -23.14 -32.02 -47.46
CA PRO A 322 -22.14 -31.23 -48.22
C PRO A 322 -22.17 -29.67 -48.10
N ASP A 323 -21.10 -29.02 -48.59
CA ASP A 323 -20.81 -27.56 -48.63
C ASP A 323 -20.98 -26.92 -50.05
N LEU A 324 -21.12 -25.58 -50.17
CA LEU A 324 -21.17 -24.83 -51.45
C LEU A 324 -20.87 -23.28 -51.37
N THR A 325 -19.59 -22.91 -51.51
CA THR A 325 -18.97 -21.80 -52.31
C THR A 325 -19.56 -20.37 -52.48
N THR A 326 -18.66 -19.35 -52.48
CA THR A 326 -18.81 -17.94 -52.99
C THR A 326 -17.95 -17.71 -54.26
N PRO A 327 -18.09 -16.65 -55.12
CA PRO A 327 -17.66 -15.24 -54.83
C PRO A 327 -18.28 -14.06 -55.67
N GLY A 328 -17.93 -12.78 -55.37
CA GLY A 328 -17.70 -11.75 -56.44
C GLY A 328 -18.35 -10.32 -56.43
N ALA A 329 -17.63 -9.33 -55.87
CA ALA A 329 -17.31 -7.97 -56.41
C ALA A 329 -18.33 -6.84 -56.80
N THR A 330 -17.97 -5.61 -56.37
CA THR A 330 -18.07 -4.25 -56.99
C THR A 330 -19.41 -3.53 -57.27
N ALA A 331 -19.58 -2.34 -56.65
CA ALA A 331 -19.84 -1.04 -57.32
C ALA A 331 -19.76 0.17 -56.35
N THR A 332 -19.21 1.29 -56.83
CA THR A 332 -19.27 2.64 -56.20
C THR A 332 -19.87 3.62 -57.21
N PRO A 333 -20.53 4.72 -56.79
CA PRO A 333 -20.11 6.01 -57.34
C PRO A 333 -20.09 7.17 -56.30
N THR A 334 -19.72 8.36 -56.77
CA THR A 334 -18.97 9.38 -56.01
C THR A 334 -19.65 10.76 -56.00
N ALA A 335 -19.37 11.56 -54.95
CA ALA A 335 -19.42 13.03 -54.90
C ALA A 335 -20.84 13.70 -54.98
N SER A 336 -21.07 14.96 -54.59
CA SER A 336 -20.16 16.11 -54.36
C SER A 336 -20.72 17.12 -53.34
N GLN A 337 -19.83 17.91 -52.69
CA GLN A 337 -19.85 19.40 -52.49
C GLN A 337 -21.17 20.14 -52.15
N THR A 338 -21.27 21.24 -51.38
CA THR A 338 -20.34 22.18 -50.69
C THR A 338 -21.22 23.12 -49.85
N GLY A 339 -20.69 23.79 -48.80
CA GLY A 339 -21.42 24.89 -48.16
C GLY A 339 -20.91 25.30 -46.78
N THR A 340 -20.03 26.30 -46.74
CA THR A 340 -19.67 27.05 -45.53
C THR A 340 -20.76 28.08 -45.20
N GLU A 341 -21.08 28.27 -43.92
CA GLU A 341 -21.04 29.59 -43.30
C GLU A 341 -21.17 29.52 -41.77
N SER A 342 -20.71 30.58 -41.12
CA SER A 342 -20.66 30.76 -39.66
C SER A 342 -21.24 32.14 -39.38
N GLU A 343 -22.21 32.26 -38.46
CA GLU A 343 -22.17 33.31 -37.44
C GLU A 343 -23.30 33.23 -36.39
N THR A 344 -22.94 33.73 -35.21
CA THR A 344 -23.69 33.82 -33.96
C THR A 344 -24.79 34.89 -34.03
N SER A 345 -25.99 34.61 -33.52
CA SER A 345 -26.70 35.63 -32.71
C SER A 345 -27.81 35.05 -31.82
N THR A 346 -27.94 35.63 -30.64
CA THR A 346 -28.87 35.24 -29.58
C THR A 346 -30.24 35.92 -29.73
N ARG A 347 -31.34 35.19 -29.47
CA ARG A 347 -32.46 35.75 -28.69
C ARG A 347 -33.41 34.70 -28.11
N THR A 348 -33.73 34.92 -26.84
CA THR A 348 -34.72 34.24 -26.02
C THR A 348 -36.16 34.46 -26.49
N SER A 349 -36.96 33.40 -26.48
CA SER A 349 -38.32 33.43 -25.92
C SER A 349 -38.84 32.00 -25.71
N ALA A 350 -39.54 31.77 -24.60
CA ALA A 350 -40.15 30.47 -24.28
C ALA A 350 -41.42 30.23 -25.11
N SER A 351 -41.76 28.96 -25.39
CA SER A 351 -43.14 28.44 -25.29
C SER A 351 -43.24 26.94 -25.62
N LEU A 352 -44.06 26.22 -24.85
CA LEU A 352 -44.80 24.99 -25.19
C LEU A 352 -44.05 23.72 -25.64
N SER A 353 -43.98 22.77 -24.69
CA SER A 353 -44.36 21.36 -24.86
C SER A 353 -44.58 20.85 -26.29
N ALA A 354 -43.53 20.24 -26.85
CA ALA A 354 -43.66 19.20 -27.87
C ALA A 354 -43.24 17.88 -27.23
N THR A 355 -44.21 17.04 -26.87
CA THR A 355 -43.96 15.69 -26.35
C THR A 355 -43.20 14.89 -27.40
N PRO A 356 -41.97 14.41 -27.16
CA PRO A 356 -41.34 13.48 -28.06
C PRO A 356 -42.10 12.16 -27.99
N SER A 357 -42.56 11.65 -29.13
CA SER A 357 -43.02 10.27 -29.25
C SER A 357 -41.81 9.33 -29.19
N SER A 358 -41.18 9.22 -28.03
CA SER A 358 -39.97 8.42 -27.82
C SER A 358 -40.34 6.99 -27.42
N THR A 359 -40.24 6.07 -28.38
CA THR A 359 -40.11 4.62 -28.12
C THR A 359 -38.71 4.24 -27.63
N GLY A 360 -37.85 5.21 -27.34
CA GLY A 360 -36.51 5.01 -26.77
C GLY A 360 -36.54 4.93 -25.24
N THR A 361 -35.72 4.04 -24.70
CA THR A 361 -35.42 3.93 -23.27
C THR A 361 -34.22 4.79 -22.88
N THR A 362 -34.21 5.29 -21.65
CA THR A 362 -33.09 6.00 -21.03
C THR A 362 -32.62 5.20 -19.81
N GLU A 363 -31.31 5.11 -19.56
CA GLU A 363 -30.79 4.50 -18.33
C GLU A 363 -30.99 5.44 -17.14
N TYR A 364 -31.69 4.96 -16.10
CA TYR A 364 -31.91 5.66 -14.83
C TYR A 364 -31.22 4.96 -13.67
N ILE A 365 -30.59 5.74 -12.80
CA ILE A 365 -30.15 5.32 -11.47
C ILE A 365 -31.33 5.47 -10.51
N ILE A 366 -31.58 4.43 -9.73
CA ILE A 366 -32.73 4.33 -8.83
C ILE A 366 -32.22 4.16 -7.41
N TYR A 367 -32.60 5.07 -6.51
CA TYR A 367 -32.13 5.10 -5.13
C TYR A 367 -33.25 4.65 -4.16
N PRO A 368 -32.98 3.71 -3.23
CA PRO A 368 -33.94 3.31 -2.21
C PRO A 368 -34.00 4.31 -1.04
N LYS A 369 -35.14 4.36 -0.34
CA LYS A 369 -35.26 5.09 0.93
C LYS A 369 -34.38 4.46 2.01
N LYS A 370 -33.72 5.30 2.83
CA LYS A 370 -32.73 4.91 3.84
C LYS A 370 -33.23 3.84 4.82
N ASP A 371 -34.49 3.91 5.20
CA ASP A 371 -35.18 3.08 6.18
C ASP A 371 -35.79 1.78 5.61
N THR A 372 -35.71 1.55 4.29
CA THR A 372 -36.17 0.29 3.68
C THR A 372 -35.29 -0.89 4.09
N SER A 373 -35.91 -2.00 4.48
CA SER A 373 -35.20 -3.21 4.87
C SER A 373 -34.53 -3.88 3.66
N LYS A 374 -33.49 -4.69 3.91
CA LYS A 374 -32.85 -5.49 2.83
C LYS A 374 -33.89 -6.35 2.09
N ALA A 375 -34.81 -6.99 2.81
CA ALA A 375 -35.86 -7.81 2.23
C ALA A 375 -36.81 -7.01 1.31
N ASP A 376 -37.11 -5.75 1.64
CA ASP A 376 -37.89 -4.87 0.77
C ASP A 376 -37.13 -4.48 -0.50
N ARG A 377 -35.82 -4.20 -0.39
CA ARG A 377 -34.95 -3.87 -1.53
C ARG A 377 -34.73 -5.07 -2.45
N ASP A 378 -34.46 -6.24 -1.88
CA ASP A 378 -34.36 -7.52 -2.60
C ASP A 378 -35.70 -7.84 -3.30
N GLY A 379 -36.84 -7.57 -2.65
CA GLY A 379 -38.16 -7.69 -3.28
C GLY A 379 -38.39 -6.71 -4.43
N PHE A 380 -37.98 -5.45 -4.25
CA PHE A 380 -38.09 -4.41 -5.28
C PHE A 380 -37.24 -4.71 -6.52
N TYR A 381 -36.07 -5.36 -6.38
CA TYR A 381 -35.27 -5.80 -7.52
C TYR A 381 -36.09 -6.64 -8.52
N TYR A 382 -36.92 -7.57 -8.06
CA TYR A 382 -37.79 -8.38 -8.91
C TYR A 382 -38.95 -7.59 -9.53
N THR A 383 -39.49 -6.60 -8.81
CA THR A 383 -40.47 -5.64 -9.35
C THR A 383 -39.84 -4.84 -10.49
N LEU A 384 -38.66 -4.27 -10.26
CA LEU A 384 -37.91 -3.53 -11.27
C LEU A 384 -37.55 -4.42 -12.46
N ALA A 385 -37.17 -5.68 -12.25
CA ALA A 385 -36.86 -6.62 -13.33
C ALA A 385 -38.06 -6.86 -14.24
N LYS A 386 -39.25 -6.99 -13.65
CA LYS A 386 -40.51 -7.11 -14.40
C LYS A 386 -40.85 -5.83 -15.18
N ILE A 387 -40.57 -4.65 -14.63
CA ILE A 387 -40.80 -3.36 -15.30
C ILE A 387 -39.80 -3.17 -16.45
N ALA A 388 -38.50 -3.37 -16.21
CA ALA A 388 -37.42 -3.17 -17.16
C ALA A 388 -37.29 -4.27 -18.24
N GLY A 389 -38.13 -5.31 -18.19
CA GLY A 389 -38.17 -6.38 -19.21
C GLY A 389 -37.15 -7.51 -19.02
N GLY A 390 -36.62 -7.68 -17.81
CA GLY A 390 -35.75 -8.81 -17.43
C GLY A 390 -34.61 -8.42 -16.49
N GLU A 391 -34.13 -9.38 -15.69
CA GLU A 391 -33.00 -9.19 -14.75
C GLU A 391 -31.70 -8.76 -15.45
N ALA A 392 -31.48 -9.21 -16.70
CA ALA A 392 -30.32 -8.84 -17.51
C ALA A 392 -30.25 -7.34 -17.86
N ASN A 393 -31.34 -6.59 -17.67
CA ASN A 393 -31.40 -5.14 -17.88
C ASN A 393 -31.10 -4.35 -16.60
N ILE A 394 -30.83 -5.01 -15.46
CA ILE A 394 -30.55 -4.37 -14.18
C ILE A 394 -29.11 -4.61 -13.76
N ASP A 395 -28.42 -3.54 -13.43
CA ASP A 395 -27.19 -3.60 -12.64
C ASP A 395 -27.44 -2.99 -11.24
N SER A 396 -26.59 -3.29 -10.26
CA SER A 396 -26.76 -2.86 -8.87
C SER A 396 -25.44 -2.45 -8.20
N ILE A 397 -25.51 -1.43 -7.35
CA ILE A 397 -24.49 -1.09 -6.36
C ILE A 397 -24.86 -1.76 -5.06
N LEU A 398 -23.92 -2.45 -4.41
CA LEU A 398 -24.13 -3.17 -3.16
C LEU A 398 -23.27 -2.60 -2.03
N ASP A 399 -23.77 -2.59 -0.79
CA ASP A 399 -22.98 -2.26 0.39
C ASP A 399 -22.10 -3.43 0.87
N ASP A 400 -21.70 -3.42 2.14
CA ASP A 400 -20.85 -4.45 2.74
C ASP A 400 -21.61 -5.75 3.07
N ASP A 401 -22.95 -5.70 3.17
CA ASP A 401 -23.86 -6.78 3.60
C ASP A 401 -24.74 -7.28 2.42
N ASP A 402 -24.25 -7.11 1.19
CA ASP A 402 -24.94 -7.39 -0.08
C ASP A 402 -26.33 -6.73 -0.20
N THR A 403 -26.54 -5.59 0.46
CA THR A 403 -27.78 -4.81 0.36
C THR A 403 -27.68 -3.80 -0.78
N PRO A 404 -28.68 -3.70 -1.68
CA PRO A 404 -28.68 -2.69 -2.74
C PRO A 404 -28.65 -1.26 -2.20
N LEU A 405 -27.69 -0.48 -2.68
CA LEU A 405 -27.57 0.97 -2.49
C LEU A 405 -28.20 1.76 -3.65
N SER A 406 -28.15 1.21 -4.87
CA SER A 406 -28.86 1.73 -6.03
C SER A 406 -28.94 0.67 -7.13
N TRP A 407 -29.86 0.88 -8.07
CA TRP A 407 -30.00 0.08 -9.29
C TRP A 407 -29.81 0.96 -10.53
N LEU A 408 -29.42 0.34 -11.65
CA LEU A 408 -29.41 0.97 -12.96
C LEU A 408 -30.29 0.16 -13.91
N ALA A 409 -31.28 0.81 -14.54
CA ALA A 409 -32.18 0.16 -15.48
C ALA A 409 -32.53 1.07 -16.68
N PRO A 410 -32.66 0.53 -17.91
CA PRO A 410 -33.19 1.26 -19.05
C PRO A 410 -34.73 1.30 -19.00
N LEU A 411 -35.30 2.50 -18.87
CA LEU A 411 -36.74 2.72 -18.71
C LEU A 411 -37.28 3.70 -19.77
N THR A 412 -38.51 3.47 -20.24
CA THR A 412 -39.32 4.51 -20.90
C THR A 412 -39.96 5.42 -19.85
N ALA A 413 -40.45 6.60 -20.26
CA ALA A 413 -41.12 7.54 -19.36
C ALA A 413 -42.32 6.93 -18.59
N GLN A 414 -43.05 5.98 -19.20
CA GLN A 414 -44.14 5.27 -18.52
C GLN A 414 -43.65 4.26 -17.47
N GLN A 415 -42.55 3.56 -17.77
CA GLN A 415 -41.90 2.64 -16.82
C GLN A 415 -41.24 3.40 -15.67
N LEU A 416 -40.69 4.59 -15.92
CA LEU A 416 -40.12 5.46 -14.89
C LEU A 416 -41.18 5.88 -13.87
N ALA A 417 -42.32 6.41 -14.32
CA ALA A 417 -43.42 6.79 -13.44
C ALA A 417 -43.90 5.60 -12.56
N GLN A 418 -43.95 4.39 -13.12
CA GLN A 418 -44.28 3.18 -12.36
C GLN A 418 -43.21 2.83 -11.30
N VAL A 419 -41.93 3.13 -11.56
CA VAL A 419 -40.83 2.94 -10.61
C VAL A 419 -40.87 3.99 -9.49
N GLU A 420 -41.11 5.26 -9.81
CA GLU A 420 -41.22 6.36 -8.86
C GLU A 420 -42.40 6.22 -7.88
N GLU A 421 -43.47 5.51 -8.28
CA GLU A 421 -44.61 5.18 -7.42
C GLU A 421 -44.31 4.10 -6.35
N ASP A 422 -43.22 3.32 -6.46
CA ASP A 422 -42.94 2.25 -5.52
C ASP A 422 -42.51 2.77 -4.14
N ARG A 423 -43.05 2.17 -3.07
CA ARG A 423 -42.74 2.52 -1.68
C ARG A 423 -41.25 2.46 -1.35
N VAL A 424 -40.44 1.66 -2.04
CA VAL A 424 -39.00 1.51 -1.81
C VAL A 424 -38.19 2.66 -2.40
N VAL A 425 -38.64 3.27 -3.49
CA VAL A 425 -37.87 4.30 -4.21
C VAL A 425 -37.91 5.65 -3.47
N PHE A 426 -36.75 6.32 -3.38
CA PHE A 426 -36.58 7.64 -2.81
C PHE A 426 -36.54 8.73 -3.89
N THR A 427 -35.71 8.49 -4.91
CA THR A 427 -35.54 9.34 -6.10
C THR A 427 -34.93 8.53 -7.25
N THR A 428 -34.98 9.08 -8.46
CA THR A 428 -34.37 8.52 -9.67
C THR A 428 -33.78 9.61 -10.54
N GLU A 429 -32.55 9.42 -11.01
CA GLU A 429 -31.87 10.36 -11.93
C GLU A 429 -31.47 9.65 -13.24
N PRO A 430 -31.41 10.35 -14.39
CA PRO A 430 -30.78 9.81 -15.59
C PRO A 430 -29.29 9.53 -15.33
N ASN A 431 -28.76 8.40 -15.83
CA ASN A 431 -27.34 8.08 -15.71
C ASN A 431 -26.49 9.04 -16.57
N ALA A 432 -26.06 10.15 -15.97
CA ALA A 432 -25.34 11.22 -16.64
C ALA A 432 -23.88 10.83 -16.94
N ALA A 433 -23.36 11.31 -18.07
CA ALA A 433 -21.95 11.20 -18.40
C ALA A 433 -21.10 12.10 -17.50
N ILE A 434 -20.01 11.56 -16.97
CA ILE A 434 -19.04 12.27 -16.15
C ILE A 434 -17.92 12.79 -17.06
N SER A 435 -17.54 14.07 -16.93
CA SER A 435 -16.31 14.55 -17.58
C SER A 435 -15.10 14.00 -16.85
N ALA A 436 -14.14 13.44 -17.59
CA ALA A 436 -12.77 13.39 -17.11
C ALA A 436 -12.28 14.83 -16.91
N ASP A 437 -11.56 15.12 -15.83
CA ASP A 437 -11.13 16.47 -15.50
C ASP A 437 -10.24 17.04 -16.64
N PRO A 438 -10.66 18.10 -17.35
CA PRO A 438 -10.15 18.34 -18.70
C PRO A 438 -8.71 18.88 -18.72
N ASP A 439 -7.80 18.08 -19.27
CA ASP A 439 -6.45 18.51 -19.69
C ASP A 439 -6.49 19.87 -20.39
N THR A 440 -5.74 20.83 -19.83
CA THR A 440 -5.66 22.23 -20.26
C THR A 440 -4.45 22.53 -21.16
N GLY A 441 -3.59 21.55 -21.47
CA GLY A 441 -2.34 21.75 -22.18
C GLY A 441 -2.37 21.41 -23.69
N ALA A 442 -2.14 22.42 -24.54
CA ALA A 442 -1.88 22.22 -25.97
C ALA A 442 -0.44 21.70 -26.24
N ASP A 443 -0.26 20.85 -27.27
CA ASP A 443 1.06 20.31 -27.68
C ASP A 443 2.06 21.44 -28.03
N SER A 444 3.26 21.42 -27.43
CA SER A 444 4.39 22.29 -27.81
C SER A 444 5.74 21.54 -27.81
N THR A 445 6.39 21.54 -28.97
CA THR A 445 7.63 20.79 -29.30
C THR A 445 8.90 21.68 -29.25
N PRO A 446 10.13 21.10 -29.23
CA PRO A 446 11.18 21.57 -28.31
C PRO A 446 12.39 22.28 -28.96
N GLY A 447 13.28 22.80 -28.10
CA GLY A 447 14.66 23.20 -28.43
C GLY A 447 15.71 22.32 -27.73
N SER A 448 16.85 22.12 -28.40
CA SER A 448 18.07 21.39 -27.98
C SER A 448 19.28 22.18 -28.56
N PRO A 449 20.60 21.86 -28.37
CA PRO A 449 21.24 20.74 -27.65
C PRO A 449 22.49 21.13 -26.80
N ALA A 450 23.24 20.14 -26.23
CA ALA A 450 24.68 19.92 -26.53
C ALA A 450 25.47 18.93 -25.62
N ALA A 451 26.29 18.09 -26.29
CA ALA A 451 27.62 17.55 -25.91
C ALA A 451 27.79 16.42 -24.85
N ALA A 452 28.82 15.60 -25.09
CA ALA A 452 29.07 14.26 -24.49
C ALA A 452 30.41 14.13 -23.73
N ALA A 453 30.57 13.09 -22.91
CA ALA A 453 31.85 12.47 -22.52
C ALA A 453 31.63 11.06 -21.91
N SER A 454 32.71 10.27 -21.70
CA SER A 454 32.67 8.81 -21.50
C SER A 454 33.50 8.28 -20.31
N VAL A 455 33.31 6.96 -20.02
CA VAL A 455 34.18 6.00 -19.26
C VAL A 455 33.74 5.58 -17.83
N GLU A 456 33.52 4.26 -17.72
CA GLU A 456 33.55 3.26 -16.61
C GLU A 456 33.13 3.55 -15.14
N LYS A 457 32.50 2.52 -14.54
CA LYS A 457 32.03 2.46 -13.14
C LYS A 457 32.61 1.27 -12.39
N ARG A 458 32.96 1.44 -11.10
CA ARG A 458 32.64 0.45 -10.05
C ARG A 458 32.76 0.98 -8.61
N ALA A 459 31.61 1.21 -7.95
CA ALA A 459 31.30 0.84 -6.56
C ALA A 459 30.00 1.53 -6.10
N LEU A 460 29.17 0.80 -5.34
CA LEU A 460 27.92 1.23 -4.67
C LEU A 460 26.78 1.73 -5.59
N THR A 461 25.55 1.33 -5.25
CA THR A 461 24.32 1.87 -5.86
C THR A 461 23.31 2.27 -4.78
N SER A 462 23.60 3.39 -4.11
CA SER A 462 22.62 4.47 -4.15
C SER A 462 22.58 4.98 -5.59
N VAL A 463 21.40 5.33 -6.13
CA VAL A 463 21.37 5.95 -7.47
C VAL A 463 21.96 7.36 -7.36
N ALA A 464 23.24 7.46 -7.69
CA ALA A 464 23.83 8.74 -8.06
C ALA A 464 23.10 9.28 -9.30
N PRO A 465 22.86 10.60 -9.36
CA PRO A 465 22.28 11.31 -10.50
C PRO A 465 22.63 10.74 -11.88
N SER A 466 21.62 10.48 -12.71
CA SER A 466 21.84 10.37 -14.16
C SER A 466 21.48 11.72 -14.82
N PRO A 467 22.22 12.16 -15.87
CA PRO A 467 21.82 13.31 -16.69
C PRO A 467 20.49 13.12 -17.45
N GLU A 468 19.82 11.98 -17.30
CA GLU A 468 18.72 11.52 -18.16
C GLU A 468 17.34 11.51 -17.46
N ASN A 469 17.23 11.94 -16.19
CA ASN A 469 15.94 11.93 -15.48
C ASN A 469 15.61 13.27 -14.79
N ASN A 470 15.44 14.33 -15.60
CA ASN A 470 15.11 15.70 -15.17
C ASN A 470 13.62 15.88 -14.78
N MET A 471 13.09 14.98 -13.94
CA MET A 471 11.68 14.95 -13.55
C MET A 471 11.42 15.90 -12.37
N LEU A 472 10.98 17.12 -12.68
CA LEU A 472 10.83 18.21 -11.71
C LEU A 472 9.86 17.90 -10.57
N ASP A 473 8.75 17.23 -10.85
CA ASP A 473 7.75 16.82 -9.86
C ASP A 473 8.33 15.86 -8.81
N LEU A 474 9.05 14.81 -9.26
CA LEU A 474 9.70 13.87 -8.36
C LEU A 474 10.81 14.55 -7.55
N ARG A 475 11.58 15.44 -8.20
CA ARG A 475 12.63 16.25 -7.56
C ARG A 475 12.05 17.13 -6.46
N LEU A 476 10.95 17.84 -6.72
CA LEU A 476 10.23 18.65 -5.74
C LEU A 476 9.76 17.79 -4.56
N LEU A 477 9.09 16.66 -4.80
CA LEU A 477 8.65 15.73 -3.74
C LEU A 477 9.80 15.22 -2.87
N SER A 478 11.00 15.08 -3.43
CA SER A 478 12.20 14.63 -2.70
C SER A 478 12.90 15.76 -1.92
N SER A 479 12.65 17.02 -2.30
CA SER A 479 13.40 18.17 -1.80
C SER A 479 12.95 18.56 -0.39
N PRO A 480 13.87 18.66 0.59
CA PRO A 480 13.52 18.89 1.98
C PRO A 480 12.96 20.30 2.23
N PRO A 481 12.23 20.52 3.34
CA PRO A 481 11.68 21.82 3.67
C PRO A 481 12.78 22.88 3.87
N GLY A 482 12.61 24.05 3.27
CA GLY A 482 13.56 25.17 3.36
C GLY A 482 14.88 24.99 2.59
N GLY A 483 15.06 23.89 1.85
CA GLY A 483 16.19 23.70 0.93
C GLY A 483 15.83 24.00 -0.53
N ASP A 484 16.85 24.21 -1.36
CA ASP A 484 16.70 24.31 -2.81
C ASP A 484 16.17 22.99 -3.42
N THR A 485 15.52 23.09 -4.58
CA THR A 485 15.06 21.91 -5.33
C THR A 485 16.26 21.04 -5.71
N LEU A 486 16.32 19.84 -5.16
CA LEU A 486 17.40 18.88 -5.38
C LEU A 486 17.64 18.69 -6.89
N PRO A 487 18.89 18.49 -7.33
CA PRO A 487 19.20 18.27 -8.74
C PRO A 487 18.56 16.98 -9.26
N ASN A 488 18.28 16.02 -8.37
CA ASN A 488 17.70 14.71 -8.66
C ASN A 488 16.69 14.32 -7.59
N TYR A 489 15.72 13.47 -7.94
CA TYR A 489 14.77 12.91 -7.00
C TYR A 489 15.40 11.73 -6.25
N VAL A 490 14.94 11.45 -5.04
CA VAL A 490 15.50 10.43 -4.15
C VAL A 490 14.37 9.62 -3.52
N PHE A 491 14.47 8.30 -3.63
CA PHE A 491 13.45 7.33 -3.23
C PHE A 491 14.11 5.96 -3.01
N ASP A 492 13.37 5.02 -2.45
CA ASP A 492 13.87 3.66 -2.18
C ASP A 492 13.73 2.74 -3.42
N ASP A 493 14.77 2.62 -4.24
CA ASP A 493 14.81 1.70 -5.39
C ASP A 493 14.58 0.22 -5.00
N GLU A 494 14.82 -0.18 -3.74
CA GLU A 494 14.63 -1.54 -3.25
C GLU A 494 13.28 -1.78 -2.59
N ALA A 495 12.61 -0.76 -2.05
CA ALA A 495 11.38 -0.92 -1.28
C ALA A 495 10.21 0.04 -1.59
N ALA A 496 10.33 1.06 -2.44
CA ALA A 496 9.28 2.08 -2.64
C ALA A 496 7.97 1.50 -3.24
N GLY A 497 6.98 1.29 -2.38
CA GLY A 497 5.71 0.62 -2.66
C GLY A 497 5.73 -0.91 -2.52
N GLU A 498 6.88 -1.54 -2.26
CA GLU A 498 7.00 -3.00 -2.27
C GLU A 498 6.01 -3.69 -1.30
N GLY A 499 5.23 -4.65 -1.82
CA GLY A 499 4.23 -5.38 -1.03
C GLY A 499 2.91 -4.63 -0.78
N ILE A 500 2.80 -3.38 -1.25
CA ILE A 500 1.57 -2.56 -1.25
C ILE A 500 0.92 -2.62 -2.64
N THR A 501 -0.42 -2.59 -2.68
CA THR A 501 -1.20 -2.53 -3.92
C THR A 501 -1.83 -1.16 -4.09
N VAL A 502 -1.44 -0.41 -5.13
CA VAL A 502 -2.14 0.82 -5.49
C VAL A 502 -3.23 0.51 -6.51
N TYR A 503 -4.46 0.84 -6.14
CA TYR A 503 -5.59 0.87 -7.05
C TYR A 503 -5.59 2.22 -7.77
N VAL A 504 -5.74 2.20 -9.09
CA VAL A 504 -6.00 3.38 -9.91
C VAL A 504 -7.39 3.21 -10.49
N LEU A 505 -8.35 3.96 -9.93
CA LEU A 505 -9.71 4.07 -10.45
C LEU A 505 -9.72 5.16 -11.51
N ASP A 506 -9.81 4.76 -12.77
CA ASP A 506 -9.66 5.63 -13.94
C ASP A 506 -10.21 4.95 -15.20
N VAL A 507 -10.27 5.64 -16.33
CA VAL A 507 -10.85 5.15 -17.60
C VAL A 507 -10.05 4.05 -18.28
N GLY A 508 -8.74 4.00 -18.07
CA GLY A 508 -7.91 2.90 -18.58
C GLY A 508 -6.52 3.28 -19.06
N PRO A 509 -5.49 3.21 -18.19
CA PRO A 509 -4.12 3.05 -18.63
C PRO A 509 -3.92 1.86 -19.57
N VAL A 510 -3.08 2.07 -20.59
CA VAL A 510 -2.54 1.01 -21.43
C VAL A 510 -1.48 0.25 -20.63
N VAL A 511 -1.88 -0.82 -19.92
CA VAL A 511 -0.99 -1.59 -19.02
C VAL A 511 0.22 -2.23 -19.72
N SER A 512 0.21 -2.34 -21.05
CA SER A 512 1.34 -2.79 -21.88
C SER A 512 2.37 -1.69 -22.19
N HIS A 513 2.14 -0.44 -21.76
CA HIS A 513 3.09 0.67 -21.88
C HIS A 513 4.38 0.38 -21.09
N ARG A 514 5.55 0.68 -21.67
CA ARG A 514 6.86 0.26 -21.12
C ARG A 514 7.18 0.82 -19.73
N GLU A 515 6.66 1.99 -19.38
CA GLU A 515 6.71 2.52 -18.00
C GLU A 515 6.07 1.58 -16.97
N LEU A 516 5.03 0.84 -17.34
CA LEU A 516 4.26 0.01 -16.41
C LEU A 516 4.82 -1.42 -16.27
N VAL A 517 5.85 -1.81 -17.03
CA VAL A 517 6.48 -3.14 -16.95
C VAL A 517 6.99 -3.39 -15.52
N PRO A 518 6.62 -4.50 -14.85
CA PRO A 518 7.11 -4.83 -13.52
C PRO A 518 8.65 -4.84 -13.43
N PRO A 519 9.25 -4.22 -12.40
CA PRO A 519 10.70 -4.24 -12.23
C PRO A 519 11.23 -5.57 -11.65
N SER A 520 10.37 -6.45 -11.12
CA SER A 520 10.78 -7.78 -10.62
C SER A 520 9.64 -8.82 -10.71
N ARG A 521 9.98 -10.11 -10.57
CA ARG A 521 9.06 -11.26 -10.73
C ARG A 521 7.97 -11.37 -9.65
N GLY A 522 8.01 -10.55 -8.59
CA GLY A 522 7.00 -10.52 -7.52
C GLY A 522 6.00 -9.36 -7.63
N ILE A 523 6.18 -8.45 -8.58
CA ILE A 523 5.37 -7.23 -8.71
C ILE A 523 4.36 -7.41 -9.84
N THR A 524 3.10 -7.08 -9.57
CA THR A 524 1.98 -7.33 -10.47
C THR A 524 1.45 -6.04 -11.11
N ARG A 525 0.93 -6.19 -12.34
CA ARG A 525 0.03 -5.25 -13.00
C ARG A 525 -1.21 -6.05 -13.37
N ARG A 526 -2.38 -5.64 -12.88
CA ARG A 526 -3.67 -6.25 -13.22
C ARG A 526 -4.67 -5.16 -13.56
N ASP A 527 -5.69 -5.56 -14.29
CA ASP A 527 -6.87 -4.78 -14.60
C ASP A 527 -8.15 -5.46 -14.09
N ILE A 528 -9.12 -4.64 -13.70
CA ILE A 528 -10.50 -4.99 -13.42
C ILE A 528 -11.32 -4.15 -14.39
N ASP A 529 -11.98 -4.79 -15.34
CA ASP A 529 -12.82 -4.10 -16.31
C ASP A 529 -14.27 -4.04 -15.84
N LYS A 530 -14.81 -2.82 -15.73
CA LYS A 530 -16.22 -2.50 -15.46
C LYS A 530 -16.82 -1.61 -16.55
N THR A 531 -16.16 -1.48 -17.70
CA THR A 531 -16.64 -0.66 -18.81
C THR A 531 -17.78 -1.37 -19.54
N LYS A 532 -18.93 -0.69 -19.71
CA LYS A 532 -20.07 -1.23 -20.48
C LYS A 532 -19.82 -1.22 -21.99
N ASN A 533 -19.02 -0.27 -22.47
CA ASN A 533 -18.71 -0.10 -23.90
C ASN A 533 -17.23 0.32 -24.10
N PRO A 534 -16.28 -0.64 -24.07
CA PRO A 534 -14.85 -0.34 -24.24
C PRO A 534 -14.50 0.45 -25.52
N LYS A 535 -15.32 0.29 -26.57
CA LYS A 535 -15.17 0.98 -27.87
C LYS A 535 -15.53 2.48 -27.85
N ARG A 536 -16.11 2.99 -26.76
CA ARG A 536 -16.50 4.42 -26.63
C ARG A 536 -15.49 5.27 -25.87
N ILE A 537 -14.46 4.66 -25.27
CA ILE A 537 -13.41 5.39 -24.53
C ILE A 537 -12.54 6.14 -25.54
N SER A 538 -12.40 7.46 -25.37
CA SER A 538 -11.62 8.29 -26.27
C SER A 538 -10.10 8.10 -26.08
N PRO A 539 -9.27 8.41 -27.09
CA PRO A 539 -7.82 8.42 -26.93
C PRO A 539 -7.33 9.37 -25.84
N LYS A 540 -8.07 10.46 -25.54
CA LYS A 540 -7.75 11.40 -24.46
C LYS A 540 -7.90 10.74 -23.09
N GLU A 541 -9.00 10.03 -22.88
CA GLU A 541 -9.27 9.27 -21.66
C GLU A 541 -8.21 8.17 -21.43
N ILE A 542 -7.87 7.40 -22.47
CA ILE A 542 -6.80 6.38 -22.39
C ILE A 542 -5.44 7.00 -22.05
N GLN A 543 -5.13 8.18 -22.61
CA GLN A 543 -3.93 8.94 -22.27
C GLN A 543 -3.94 9.45 -20.82
N GLN A 544 -5.07 9.95 -20.32
CA GLN A 544 -5.22 10.37 -18.93
C GLN A 544 -4.96 9.21 -17.96
N GLY A 545 -5.64 8.07 -18.13
CA GLY A 545 -5.44 6.92 -17.26
C GLY A 545 -4.01 6.37 -17.32
N THR A 546 -3.39 6.37 -18.51
CA THR A 546 -1.98 5.99 -18.68
C THR A 546 -1.05 6.94 -17.93
N CYS A 547 -1.34 8.24 -17.96
CA CYS A 547 -0.59 9.25 -17.22
C CYS A 547 -0.68 9.02 -15.70
N VAL A 548 -1.90 8.83 -15.18
CA VAL A 548 -2.17 8.60 -13.76
C VAL A 548 -1.45 7.35 -13.26
N ALA A 549 -1.59 6.22 -13.94
CA ALA A 549 -0.94 4.96 -13.54
C ALA A 549 0.59 5.04 -13.61
N THR A 550 1.15 5.73 -14.61
CA THR A 550 2.61 5.92 -14.72
C THR A 550 3.15 6.86 -13.63
N LYS A 551 2.37 7.84 -13.15
CA LYS A 551 2.76 8.65 -11.98
C LYS A 551 2.78 7.93 -10.64
N VAL A 552 2.00 6.86 -10.50
CA VAL A 552 2.14 5.96 -9.34
C VAL A 552 3.35 5.06 -9.52
N VAL A 553 3.36 4.15 -10.51
CA VAL A 553 4.29 3.00 -10.55
C VAL A 553 5.27 2.99 -11.74
N GLY A 554 5.30 4.07 -12.53
CA GLY A 554 6.10 4.17 -13.76
C GLY A 554 7.60 4.05 -13.53
N LYS A 555 8.27 3.33 -14.43
CA LYS A 555 9.71 3.04 -14.36
C LYS A 555 10.57 4.31 -14.29
N THR A 556 10.30 5.36 -15.06
CA THR A 556 10.99 6.66 -14.96
C THR A 556 10.17 7.66 -14.16
N THR A 557 8.85 7.67 -14.37
CA THR A 557 7.93 8.74 -13.93
C THR A 557 7.19 8.50 -12.61
N GLY A 558 7.27 7.29 -12.04
CA GLY A 558 6.52 6.87 -10.86
C GLY A 558 7.18 7.20 -9.52
N SER A 559 6.35 7.42 -8.52
CA SER A 559 6.72 7.70 -7.12
C SER A 559 6.80 6.43 -6.24
N ALA A 560 6.09 5.35 -6.60
CA ALA A 560 6.08 4.03 -5.93
C ALA A 560 6.35 2.89 -6.91
N LYS A 561 7.55 2.85 -7.48
CA LYS A 561 7.88 1.97 -8.63
C LYS A 561 7.70 0.47 -8.36
N ARG A 562 7.76 0.05 -7.09
CA ARG A 562 7.63 -1.36 -6.66
C ARG A 562 6.25 -1.74 -6.14
N ALA A 563 5.31 -0.81 -6.05
CA ALA A 563 3.92 -1.16 -5.73
C ALA A 563 3.33 -2.08 -6.79
N ASN A 564 2.43 -2.98 -6.38
CA ASN A 564 1.50 -3.62 -7.30
C ASN A 564 0.54 -2.55 -7.85
N LEU A 565 0.10 -2.72 -9.10
CA LEU A 565 -0.92 -1.85 -9.70
C LEU A 565 -2.15 -2.68 -10.01
N VAL A 566 -3.31 -2.23 -9.53
CA VAL A 566 -4.62 -2.69 -9.99
C VAL A 566 -5.34 -1.52 -10.65
N VAL A 567 -5.56 -1.63 -11.95
CA VAL A 567 -6.32 -0.65 -12.72
C VAL A 567 -7.77 -1.02 -12.68
N VAL A 568 -8.65 -0.13 -12.24
CA VAL A 568 -10.10 -0.36 -12.29
C VAL A 568 -10.68 0.51 -13.39
N ARG A 569 -10.91 -0.09 -14.56
CA ARG A 569 -11.46 0.58 -15.74
C ARG A 569 -12.97 0.76 -15.59
N VAL A 570 -13.45 1.99 -15.70
CA VAL A 570 -14.87 2.33 -15.58
C VAL A 570 -15.39 3.09 -16.80
N THR A 571 -16.70 2.96 -17.07
CA THR A 571 -17.39 3.90 -17.96
C THR A 571 -17.50 5.25 -17.27
N MET A 572 -17.31 6.35 -18.01
CA MET A 572 -17.46 7.71 -17.48
C MET A 572 -18.92 8.15 -17.43
N ASP A 573 -19.65 7.50 -16.53
CA ASP A 573 -21.01 7.86 -16.11
C ASP A 573 -21.16 7.63 -14.60
N THR A 574 -22.15 8.28 -13.98
CA THR A 574 -22.34 8.28 -12.51
C THR A 574 -22.37 6.86 -11.94
N PHE A 575 -23.09 5.95 -12.59
CA PHE A 575 -23.18 4.58 -12.15
C PHE A 575 -21.89 3.78 -12.41
N GLY A 576 -21.27 3.94 -13.58
CA GLY A 576 -20.02 3.29 -13.97
C GLY A 576 -18.86 3.63 -13.02
N MET A 577 -18.73 4.91 -12.63
CA MET A 577 -17.78 5.34 -11.61
C MET A 577 -18.02 4.63 -10.27
N THR A 578 -19.28 4.58 -9.84
CA THR A 578 -19.71 3.93 -8.60
C THR A 578 -19.45 2.42 -8.60
N LYS A 579 -19.66 1.73 -9.73
CA LYS A 579 -19.25 0.32 -9.92
C LYS A 579 -17.75 0.12 -9.76
N GLY A 580 -16.94 1.13 -10.10
CA GLY A 580 -15.49 1.13 -9.85
C GLY A 580 -15.15 1.15 -8.37
N TRP A 581 -15.78 2.04 -7.58
CA TRP A 581 -15.63 2.09 -6.13
C TRP A 581 -15.97 0.76 -5.46
N GLN A 582 -17.11 0.16 -5.83
CA GLN A 582 -17.45 -1.19 -5.38
C GLN A 582 -16.39 -2.23 -5.81
N ALA A 583 -15.95 -2.20 -7.06
CA ALA A 583 -14.98 -3.17 -7.57
C ALA A 583 -13.61 -3.10 -6.86
N VAL A 584 -13.16 -1.90 -6.46
CA VAL A 584 -11.96 -1.73 -5.62
C VAL A 584 -12.17 -2.41 -4.26
N ARG A 585 -13.26 -2.08 -3.56
CA ARG A 585 -13.60 -2.65 -2.25
C ARG A 585 -13.67 -4.19 -2.29
N ASP A 586 -14.34 -4.73 -3.31
CA ASP A 586 -14.56 -6.16 -3.46
C ASP A 586 -13.26 -6.91 -3.80
N ASP A 587 -12.36 -6.33 -4.62
CA ASP A 587 -11.02 -6.90 -4.87
C ASP A 587 -10.10 -6.80 -3.63
N ILE A 588 -10.18 -5.72 -2.84
CA ILE A 588 -9.45 -5.62 -1.55
C ILE A 588 -9.85 -6.74 -0.60
N LYS A 589 -11.16 -6.97 -0.41
CA LYS A 589 -11.70 -8.08 0.39
C LYS A 589 -11.22 -9.42 -0.16
N LYS A 590 -11.46 -9.69 -1.45
CA LYS A 590 -11.13 -10.95 -2.13
C LYS A 590 -9.64 -11.33 -2.05
N ASN A 591 -8.74 -10.36 -2.10
CA ASN A 591 -7.30 -10.59 -2.11
C ASN A 591 -6.63 -10.35 -0.74
N ASN A 592 -7.41 -10.13 0.33
CA ASN A 592 -6.92 -9.87 1.70
C ASN A 592 -5.94 -8.69 1.80
N LEU A 593 -6.26 -7.56 1.14
CA LEU A 593 -5.38 -6.39 1.03
C LEU A 593 -5.65 -5.29 2.08
N GLN A 594 -6.37 -5.62 3.15
CA GLN A 594 -6.62 -4.71 4.28
C GLN A 594 -5.31 -4.17 4.87
N GLY A 595 -5.20 -2.85 5.02
CA GLY A 595 -3.97 -2.19 5.51
C GLY A 595 -2.78 -2.26 4.55
N ARG A 596 -2.96 -2.82 3.34
CA ARG A 596 -1.90 -3.14 2.37
C ARG A 596 -2.19 -2.60 0.97
N ALA A 597 -3.13 -1.67 0.86
CA ALA A 597 -3.46 -1.01 -0.39
C ALA A 597 -3.64 0.50 -0.20
N VAL A 598 -3.55 1.23 -1.31
CA VAL A 598 -3.89 2.66 -1.44
C VAL A 598 -4.81 2.80 -2.63
N LEU A 599 -5.88 3.59 -2.53
CA LEU A 599 -6.70 3.96 -3.67
C LEU A 599 -6.32 5.35 -4.16
N SER A 600 -5.89 5.45 -5.41
CA SER A 600 -5.74 6.71 -6.15
C SER A 600 -6.91 6.87 -7.12
N THR A 601 -7.57 8.02 -7.11
CA THR A 601 -8.63 8.36 -8.06
C THR A 601 -8.41 9.76 -8.63
N SER A 602 -8.44 9.87 -9.96
CA SER A 602 -8.16 11.12 -10.68
C SER A 602 -9.39 11.64 -11.45
N THR A 603 -10.54 11.00 -11.21
CA THR A 603 -11.88 11.29 -11.68
C THR A 603 -12.87 11.05 -10.52
N GLY A 604 -14.06 11.65 -10.59
CA GLY A 604 -15.00 11.67 -9.47
C GLY A 604 -16.45 11.84 -9.90
N GLY A 605 -17.38 11.59 -8.98
CA GLY A 605 -18.80 11.89 -9.17
C GLY A 605 -19.08 13.36 -8.91
N TRP A 606 -19.77 14.04 -9.81
CA TRP A 606 -20.12 15.46 -9.66
C TRP A 606 -21.50 15.58 -9.04
N LEU A 607 -21.66 16.43 -8.02
CA LEU A 607 -22.98 16.96 -7.71
C LEU A 607 -23.38 17.89 -8.86
N ASN A 608 -24.47 17.58 -9.54
CA ASN A 608 -24.95 18.37 -10.66
C ASN A 608 -25.54 19.68 -10.11
N ASP A 609 -25.18 20.85 -10.64
CA ASP A 609 -25.71 22.15 -10.14
C ASP A 609 -27.25 22.26 -10.25
N ASN A 610 -27.85 21.41 -11.10
CA ASN A 610 -29.29 21.29 -11.30
C ASN A 610 -29.91 20.05 -10.64
N ALA A 611 -29.14 19.27 -9.86
CA ALA A 611 -29.69 18.16 -9.10
C ALA A 611 -30.70 18.70 -8.08
N ASP A 612 -31.81 17.99 -7.90
CA ASP A 612 -32.72 18.34 -6.81
C ASP A 612 -32.08 17.98 -5.45
N GLY A 613 -32.64 18.51 -4.36
CA GLY A 613 -32.08 18.28 -3.03
C GLY A 613 -32.04 16.82 -2.59
N LYS A 614 -32.82 15.94 -3.23
CA LYS A 614 -32.89 14.50 -2.92
C LYS A 614 -31.89 13.70 -3.73
N ASP A 615 -31.71 14.01 -5.00
CA ASP A 615 -30.70 13.38 -5.86
C ASP A 615 -29.30 13.61 -5.28
N ALA A 616 -29.03 14.85 -4.86
CA ALA A 616 -27.79 15.22 -4.17
C ALA A 616 -27.61 14.44 -2.84
N GLU A 617 -28.66 14.30 -2.03
CA GLU A 617 -28.63 13.52 -0.78
C GLU A 617 -28.35 12.03 -1.05
N ALA A 618 -29.05 11.44 -2.01
CA ALA A 618 -28.92 10.03 -2.36
C ALA A 618 -27.52 9.69 -2.90
N MET A 619 -26.99 10.54 -3.78
CA MET A 619 -25.63 10.41 -4.29
C MET A 619 -24.59 10.56 -3.17
N TYR A 620 -24.75 11.56 -2.29
CA TYR A 620 -23.85 11.77 -1.15
C TYR A 620 -23.79 10.54 -0.25
N ASP A 621 -24.94 9.97 0.13
CA ASP A 621 -24.99 8.79 0.99
C ASP A 621 -24.41 7.53 0.32
N MET A 622 -24.62 7.34 -0.98
CA MET A 622 -24.04 6.23 -1.74
C MET A 622 -22.50 6.30 -1.74
N TYR A 623 -21.92 7.45 -2.11
CA TYR A 623 -20.47 7.64 -2.07
C TYR A 623 -19.93 7.55 -0.64
N ARG A 624 -20.63 8.14 0.34
CA ARG A 624 -20.28 8.08 1.76
C ARG A 624 -20.17 6.64 2.26
N ILE A 625 -21.13 5.76 1.92
CA ILE A 625 -21.11 4.35 2.31
C ILE A 625 -19.95 3.60 1.65
N LEU A 626 -19.74 3.78 0.33
CA LEU A 626 -18.69 3.08 -0.41
C LEU A 626 -17.28 3.50 0.03
N VAL A 627 -17.01 4.80 0.13
CA VAL A 627 -15.70 5.33 0.58
C VAL A 627 -15.42 4.92 2.03
N ARG A 628 -16.44 4.97 2.90
CA ARG A 628 -16.32 4.49 4.30
C ARG A 628 -16.05 2.98 4.38
N GLY A 629 -16.61 2.18 3.47
CA GLY A 629 -16.30 0.75 3.34
C GLY A 629 -14.81 0.51 3.03
N ILE A 630 -14.23 1.28 2.11
CA ILE A 630 -12.79 1.20 1.79
C ILE A 630 -11.92 1.70 2.95
N VAL A 631 -12.29 2.79 3.62
CA VAL A 631 -11.58 3.30 4.81
C VAL A 631 -11.63 2.28 5.96
N ARG A 632 -12.73 1.55 6.15
CA ARG A 632 -12.86 0.45 7.13
C ARG A 632 -11.98 -0.76 6.81
N LEU A 633 -11.64 -0.96 5.54
CA LEU A 633 -10.61 -1.90 5.10
C LEU A 633 -9.18 -1.34 5.29
N ASP A 634 -9.02 -0.25 6.05
CA ASP A 634 -7.73 0.31 6.46
C ASP A 634 -6.89 0.78 5.25
N VAL A 635 -7.56 1.24 4.19
CA VAL A 635 -6.96 1.69 2.93
C VAL A 635 -7.05 3.22 2.81
N PRO A 636 -5.92 3.95 2.67
CA PRO A 636 -5.94 5.37 2.36
C PRO A 636 -6.57 5.65 0.99
N VAL A 637 -7.41 6.68 0.92
CA VAL A 637 -8.04 7.16 -0.32
C VAL A 637 -7.44 8.52 -0.67
N VAL A 638 -6.80 8.60 -1.84
CA VAL A 638 -6.15 9.81 -2.38
C VAL A 638 -6.88 10.25 -3.64
N CYS A 639 -7.33 11.50 -3.68
CA CYS A 639 -8.07 12.04 -4.82
C CYS A 639 -7.57 13.41 -5.28
N ALA A 640 -7.87 13.73 -6.54
CA ALA A 640 -7.75 15.08 -7.07
C ALA A 640 -8.66 16.07 -6.31
N ALA A 641 -8.23 17.33 -6.18
CA ALA A 641 -9.08 18.42 -5.69
C ALA A 641 -10.09 18.91 -6.75
N GLY A 642 -9.79 18.73 -8.04
CA GLY A 642 -10.55 19.23 -9.19
C GLY A 642 -9.98 20.54 -9.79
N ASN A 643 -10.31 20.82 -11.06
CA ASN A 643 -9.70 21.92 -11.84
C ASN A 643 -10.67 23.08 -12.21
N ASP A 644 -11.85 23.17 -11.60
CA ASP A 644 -12.89 24.16 -11.98
C ASP A 644 -12.82 25.49 -11.19
N ALA A 645 -11.69 25.80 -10.54
CA ALA A 645 -11.54 27.02 -9.74
C ALA A 645 -11.77 28.31 -10.55
N GLN A 646 -11.34 28.32 -11.81
CA GLN A 646 -11.57 29.45 -12.74
C GLN A 646 -12.93 29.38 -13.45
N ARG A 647 -13.73 28.33 -13.24
CA ARG A 647 -15.04 28.13 -13.86
C ARG A 647 -16.22 28.43 -12.94
N GLY A 648 -15.96 28.97 -11.75
CA GLY A 648 -16.97 29.36 -10.76
C GLY A 648 -17.01 28.49 -9.51
N HIS A 649 -16.25 27.40 -9.46
CA HIS A 649 -16.22 26.47 -8.33
C HIS A 649 -14.83 26.51 -7.66
N PRO A 650 -14.54 27.50 -6.78
CA PRO A 650 -13.21 27.66 -6.18
C PRO A 650 -12.81 26.52 -5.23
N GLU A 651 -13.78 25.78 -4.71
CA GLU A 651 -13.60 24.68 -3.75
C GLU A 651 -14.00 23.31 -4.37
N PRO A 652 -13.46 22.19 -3.86
CA PRO A 652 -13.84 20.85 -4.31
C PRO A 652 -15.34 20.59 -4.14
N HIS A 653 -16.00 20.22 -5.23
CA HIS A 653 -17.46 19.96 -5.29
C HIS A 653 -17.79 18.58 -5.88
N SER A 654 -16.83 17.67 -5.90
CA SER A 654 -16.97 16.30 -6.42
C SER A 654 -16.58 15.25 -5.38
N PHE A 655 -17.11 14.04 -5.55
CA PHE A 655 -16.76 12.86 -4.75
C PHE A 655 -15.47 12.21 -5.28
N PRO A 656 -14.53 11.82 -4.40
CA PRO A 656 -14.68 11.70 -2.95
C PRO A 656 -14.22 12.94 -2.15
N ALA A 657 -13.79 14.03 -2.80
CA ALA A 657 -13.18 15.18 -2.12
C ALA A 657 -14.14 15.85 -1.12
N LEU A 658 -15.43 15.93 -1.43
CA LEU A 658 -16.50 16.37 -0.53
C LEU A 658 -16.60 15.60 0.80
N LEU A 659 -16.06 14.37 0.87
CA LEU A 659 -16.09 13.54 2.08
C LEU A 659 -14.87 13.77 3.00
N ALA A 660 -13.89 14.60 2.60
CA ALA A 660 -12.69 14.86 3.41
C ALA A 660 -12.95 15.61 4.73
N GLY A 661 -14.14 16.19 4.88
CA GLY A 661 -14.62 16.74 6.16
C GLY A 661 -15.06 15.68 7.18
N GLU A 662 -15.47 14.49 6.75
CA GLU A 662 -15.97 13.42 7.64
C GLU A 662 -15.18 12.10 7.59
N LEU A 663 -14.38 11.87 6.55
CA LEU A 663 -13.55 10.68 6.33
C LEU A 663 -12.08 11.08 6.09
N PRO A 664 -11.11 10.19 6.37
CA PRO A 664 -9.69 10.43 6.14
C PRO A 664 -9.29 10.35 4.64
N VAL A 665 -10.01 11.09 3.79
CA VAL A 665 -9.66 11.27 2.38
C VAL A 665 -8.53 12.28 2.27
N ILE A 666 -7.55 11.99 1.40
CA ILE A 666 -6.41 12.84 1.10
C ILE A 666 -6.71 13.55 -0.23
N VAL A 667 -7.14 14.81 -0.14
CA VAL A 667 -7.47 15.64 -1.31
C VAL A 667 -6.23 16.41 -1.74
N VAL A 668 -5.89 16.35 -3.03
CA VAL A 668 -4.62 16.87 -3.56
C VAL A 668 -4.84 18.01 -4.55
N GLY A 669 -4.41 19.20 -4.15
CA GLY A 669 -4.33 20.39 -5.01
C GLY A 669 -3.11 20.38 -5.93
N ALA A 670 -3.19 21.14 -7.02
CA ALA A 670 -2.13 21.29 -8.01
C ALA A 670 -1.37 22.61 -7.78
N SER A 671 -0.04 22.52 -7.70
CA SER A 671 0.90 23.63 -7.65
C SER A 671 1.63 23.77 -8.99
N ASP A 672 2.15 24.97 -9.26
CA ASP A 672 3.24 25.20 -10.20
C ASP A 672 4.62 24.89 -9.58
N ASP A 673 5.69 25.10 -10.36
CA ASP A 673 7.07 24.81 -9.98
C ASP A 673 7.70 25.87 -9.06
N ALA A 674 7.13 27.07 -9.00
CA ALA A 674 7.47 28.08 -7.99
C ALA A 674 6.92 27.72 -6.60
N GLY A 675 5.91 26.83 -6.54
CA GLY A 675 5.21 26.45 -5.32
C GLY A 675 3.92 27.24 -5.09
N ALA A 676 3.46 28.00 -6.08
CA ALA A 676 2.19 28.71 -6.05
C ALA A 676 1.06 27.79 -6.57
N PRO A 677 -0.17 27.94 -6.05
CA PRO A 677 -1.29 27.10 -6.46
C PRO A 677 -1.68 27.37 -7.92
N ALA A 678 -1.75 26.32 -8.73
CA ALA A 678 -2.08 26.40 -10.13
C ALA A 678 -3.44 27.11 -10.33
N PRO A 679 -3.61 27.94 -11.38
CA PRO A 679 -4.81 28.77 -11.52
C PRO A 679 -6.11 27.96 -11.55
N PHE A 680 -6.10 26.80 -12.20
CA PHE A 680 -7.24 25.89 -12.31
C PHE A 680 -7.54 25.12 -11.00
N SER A 681 -6.54 24.93 -10.11
CA SER A 681 -6.70 24.06 -8.94
C SER A 681 -7.73 24.60 -7.96
N GLN A 682 -8.69 23.75 -7.60
CA GLN A 682 -9.60 23.99 -6.48
C GLN A 682 -8.84 24.00 -5.14
N ARG A 683 -9.39 24.74 -4.18
CA ARG A 683 -8.73 25.25 -2.96
C ARG A 683 -9.67 25.12 -1.74
N GLY A 684 -9.26 25.67 -0.59
CA GLY A 684 -10.07 25.67 0.63
C GLY A 684 -9.81 24.45 1.53
N ASP A 685 -10.57 24.36 2.62
CA ASP A 685 -10.23 23.55 3.80
C ASP A 685 -10.29 22.03 3.57
N LEU A 686 -10.97 21.58 2.50
CA LEU A 686 -10.98 20.17 2.11
C LEU A 686 -9.63 19.72 1.51
N VAL A 687 -8.80 20.63 0.99
CA VAL A 687 -7.52 20.29 0.34
C VAL A 687 -6.46 19.92 1.39
N THR A 688 -6.16 18.64 1.47
CA THR A 688 -5.23 18.06 2.46
C THR A 688 -3.77 18.41 2.17
N THR A 689 -3.37 18.46 0.90
CA THR A 689 -1.98 18.71 0.49
C THR A 689 -1.90 19.18 -0.96
N TRP A 690 -0.71 19.63 -1.37
CA TRP A 690 -0.41 20.03 -2.73
C TRP A 690 0.76 19.21 -3.31
N ALA A 691 0.78 19.05 -4.63
CA ALA A 691 1.91 18.50 -5.40
C ALA A 691 2.00 19.22 -6.76
N LEU A 692 3.09 19.01 -7.51
CA LEU A 692 3.21 19.63 -8.84
C LEU A 692 2.09 19.10 -9.76
N GLY A 693 1.32 20.02 -10.33
CA GLY A 693 0.20 19.71 -11.23
C GLY A 693 0.27 20.43 -12.58
N THR A 694 1.33 21.21 -12.83
CA THR A 694 1.63 21.83 -14.14
C THR A 694 2.87 21.21 -14.78
N ASP A 695 2.87 21.08 -16.10
CA ASP A 695 3.94 20.48 -16.93
C ASP A 695 4.40 19.10 -16.43
N VAL A 696 3.45 18.31 -15.94
CA VAL A 696 3.69 17.00 -15.34
C VAL A 696 3.98 15.96 -16.43
N TYR A 697 5.18 15.37 -16.42
CA TYR A 697 5.64 14.42 -17.44
C TYR A 697 5.21 12.97 -17.14
N CYS A 698 4.56 12.27 -18.07
CA CYS A 698 4.08 10.90 -17.89
C CYS A 698 4.10 10.09 -19.20
N GLY A 699 3.73 8.81 -19.17
CA GLY A 699 3.77 7.94 -20.37
C GLY A 699 2.89 8.44 -21.52
N ASP A 700 3.40 8.46 -22.76
CA ASP A 700 2.69 8.89 -23.97
C ASP A 700 2.04 7.69 -24.68
N THR A 701 0.71 7.66 -24.78
CA THR A 701 0.01 6.53 -25.44
C THR A 701 0.24 6.45 -26.94
N ARG A 702 0.87 7.47 -27.55
CA ARG A 702 1.32 7.45 -28.95
C ARG A 702 2.54 6.57 -29.17
N ASP A 703 3.34 6.27 -28.15
CA ASP A 703 4.45 5.30 -28.22
C ASP A 703 4.58 4.49 -26.93
N LEU A 704 4.05 3.27 -26.96
CA LEU A 704 4.05 2.37 -25.80
C LEU A 704 5.44 1.78 -25.48
N ARG A 705 6.47 2.02 -26.30
CA ARG A 705 7.78 1.34 -26.25
C ARG A 705 8.96 2.26 -25.97
N ASP A 706 8.84 3.56 -26.23
CA ASP A 706 9.89 4.54 -25.96
C ASP A 706 9.75 5.14 -24.55
N LEU A 707 10.82 5.07 -23.75
CA LEU A 707 10.87 5.67 -22.40
C LEU A 707 11.35 7.13 -22.42
N SER A 708 11.91 7.59 -23.54
CA SER A 708 12.35 8.98 -23.72
C SER A 708 11.20 9.91 -24.16
N ARG A 709 10.10 9.33 -24.66
CA ARG A 709 8.92 10.05 -25.13
C ARG A 709 7.86 10.14 -24.04
N LEU A 710 7.91 11.22 -23.27
CA LEU A 710 6.92 11.54 -22.24
C LEU A 710 5.93 12.61 -22.72
N ARG A 711 4.67 12.50 -22.30
CA ARG A 711 3.61 13.50 -22.49
C ARG A 711 3.64 14.48 -21.31
N ARG A 712 3.56 15.79 -21.57
CA ARG A 712 3.25 16.79 -20.54
C ARG A 712 1.74 16.92 -20.37
N GLN A 713 1.31 17.10 -19.12
CA GLN A 713 -0.08 17.12 -18.68
C GLN A 713 -0.28 18.14 -17.55
N ASN A 714 -1.47 18.75 -17.49
CA ASN A 714 -1.84 19.76 -16.49
C ASN A 714 -3.14 19.37 -15.79
N GLY A 715 -3.15 19.31 -14.45
CA GLY A 715 -4.34 18.98 -13.67
C GLY A 715 -4.06 18.37 -12.29
N THR A 716 -4.98 18.56 -11.36
CA THR A 716 -4.98 17.88 -10.05
C THR A 716 -5.01 16.35 -10.18
N SER A 717 -5.61 15.83 -11.25
CA SER A 717 -5.56 14.43 -11.70
C SER A 717 -4.15 13.84 -11.82
N PHE A 718 -3.11 14.66 -12.00
CA PHE A 718 -1.71 14.23 -12.10
C PHE A 718 -0.90 14.53 -10.83
N ALA A 719 -1.37 15.45 -9.99
CA ALA A 719 -0.82 15.72 -8.66
C ALA A 719 -1.22 14.63 -7.64
N ALA A 720 -2.47 14.16 -7.67
CA ALA A 720 -2.98 13.11 -6.79
C ALA A 720 -2.20 11.76 -6.84
N PRO A 721 -1.92 11.15 -8.01
CA PRO A 721 -1.19 9.88 -8.07
C PRO A 721 0.25 9.96 -7.55
N LEU A 722 0.88 11.15 -7.57
CA LEU A 722 2.20 11.36 -6.95
C LEU A 722 2.13 11.23 -5.43
N VAL A 723 1.10 11.82 -4.80
CA VAL A 723 0.85 11.68 -3.36
C VAL A 723 0.50 10.23 -3.02
N ALA A 724 -0.31 9.56 -3.84
CA ALA A 724 -0.66 8.15 -3.63
C ALA A 724 0.58 7.23 -3.63
N GLY A 725 1.55 7.47 -4.51
CA GLY A 725 2.81 6.72 -4.49
C GLY A 725 3.74 7.09 -3.34
N VAL A 726 3.77 8.35 -2.88
CA VAL A 726 4.50 8.69 -1.63
C VAL A 726 3.88 7.94 -0.43
N VAL A 727 2.56 7.93 -0.30
CA VAL A 727 1.85 7.17 0.75
C VAL A 727 2.15 5.67 0.65
N ALA A 728 2.08 5.07 -0.54
CA ALA A 728 2.42 3.66 -0.74
C ALA A 728 3.89 3.35 -0.39
N SER A 729 4.81 4.29 -0.65
CA SER A 729 6.23 4.16 -0.33
C SER A 729 6.53 4.31 1.17
N TRP A 730 5.72 5.09 1.89
CA TRP A 730 5.75 5.09 3.35
C TRP A 730 5.20 3.78 3.91
N MET A 731 4.09 3.27 3.36
CA MET A 731 3.46 2.03 3.84
C MET A 731 4.33 0.79 3.64
N SER A 732 5.23 0.79 2.65
CA SER A 732 6.25 -0.25 2.45
C SER A 732 7.58 0.01 3.18
N SER A 733 7.72 1.17 3.82
CA SER A 733 8.99 1.59 4.43
C SER A 733 9.35 0.72 5.63
N ARG A 734 10.60 0.26 5.67
CA ARG A 734 11.16 -0.51 6.80
C ARG A 734 11.81 0.38 7.86
N ARG A 735 11.69 1.71 7.73
CA ARG A 735 12.19 2.68 8.71
C ARG A 735 11.20 2.77 9.88
N GLY A 736 11.69 2.53 11.10
CA GLY A 736 10.84 2.36 12.29
C GLY A 736 10.04 3.59 12.73
N ASP A 737 10.42 4.78 12.26
CA ASP A 737 9.71 6.06 12.39
C ASP A 737 8.51 6.20 11.43
N VAL A 738 8.38 5.32 10.44
CA VAL A 738 7.38 5.37 9.36
C VAL A 738 6.34 4.25 9.48
N ALA A 739 6.32 3.49 10.58
CA ALA A 739 5.32 2.44 10.80
C ALA A 739 3.88 3.02 10.82
N PHE A 740 2.91 2.21 10.38
CA PHE A 740 1.48 2.52 10.46
C PHE A 740 0.79 1.51 11.39
N ALA A 741 -0.09 1.97 12.26
CA ALA A 741 -0.85 1.11 13.15
C ALA A 741 -2.04 0.46 12.41
N LYS A 742 -2.16 -0.87 12.52
CA LYS A 742 -3.30 -1.63 11.99
C LYS A 742 -4.62 -1.08 12.53
N GLY A 743 -5.56 -0.80 11.64
CA GLY A 743 -6.85 -0.18 11.93
C GLY A 743 -6.82 1.36 11.96
N ARG A 744 -5.67 1.98 11.68
CA ARG A 744 -5.52 3.45 11.56
C ARG A 744 -4.68 3.88 10.35
N VAL A 745 -4.32 2.99 9.43
CA VAL A 745 -3.45 3.27 8.27
C VAL A 745 -4.02 4.41 7.43
N ALA A 746 -5.33 4.43 7.17
CA ALA A 746 -5.98 5.50 6.41
C ALA A 746 -5.86 6.88 7.09
N GLN A 747 -6.11 6.95 8.40
CA GLN A 747 -6.02 8.17 9.20
C GLN A 747 -4.57 8.63 9.34
N GLU A 748 -3.66 7.74 9.73
CA GLU A 748 -2.24 8.03 9.91
C GLU A 748 -1.56 8.40 8.59
N ALA A 749 -2.03 7.90 7.44
CA ALA A 749 -1.57 8.35 6.12
C ALA A 749 -1.97 9.81 5.86
N ARG A 750 -3.22 10.19 6.15
CA ARG A 750 -3.69 11.58 6.03
C ARG A 750 -2.92 12.51 6.96
N ASP A 751 -2.81 12.14 8.24
CA ASP A 751 -2.10 12.93 9.24
C ASP A 751 -0.62 13.10 8.89
N ARG A 752 0.03 12.03 8.39
CA ARG A 752 1.43 12.08 7.95
C ARG A 752 1.62 12.91 6.69
N VAL A 753 0.70 12.85 5.72
CA VAL A 753 0.70 13.74 4.55
C VAL A 753 0.66 15.20 5.01
N VAL A 754 -0.30 15.58 5.86
CA VAL A 754 -0.39 16.96 6.40
C VAL A 754 0.90 17.35 7.13
N ALA A 755 1.43 16.47 8.00
CA ALA A 755 2.65 16.74 8.77
C ALA A 755 3.94 16.84 7.91
N HIS A 756 3.92 16.35 6.67
CA HIS A 756 5.03 16.39 5.71
C HIS A 756 4.81 17.36 4.56
N SER A 757 3.82 18.25 4.65
CA SER A 757 3.53 19.26 3.63
C SER A 757 3.94 20.66 4.07
N TYR A 758 4.77 21.32 3.26
CA TYR A 758 5.45 22.56 3.63
C TYR A 758 5.46 23.57 2.48
N LYS A 759 5.37 24.86 2.80
CA LYS A 759 5.55 25.91 1.80
C LYS A 759 6.99 25.89 1.26
N ARG A 760 7.14 25.82 -0.05
CA ARG A 760 8.45 25.85 -0.72
C ARG A 760 8.84 27.29 -1.02
N GLY A 761 9.71 27.88 -0.21
CA GLY A 761 10.08 29.29 -0.32
C GLY A 761 9.21 30.23 0.52
N GLY A 762 9.52 31.53 0.46
CA GLY A 762 9.02 32.55 1.41
C GLY A 762 7.82 33.38 0.97
N SER A 763 7.21 33.11 -0.20
CA SER A 763 6.06 33.90 -0.66
C SER A 763 4.80 33.55 0.14
N PRO A 764 3.95 34.53 0.51
CA PRO A 764 2.66 34.27 1.16
C PRO A 764 1.77 33.31 0.38
N ASP A 765 1.78 33.43 -0.95
CA ASP A 765 0.91 32.70 -1.87
C ASP A 765 1.30 31.22 -2.06
N HIS A 766 2.48 30.80 -1.57
CA HIS A 766 2.93 29.43 -1.77
C HIS A 766 2.12 28.44 -0.92
N VAL A 767 1.86 27.27 -1.49
CA VAL A 767 1.05 26.21 -0.87
C VAL A 767 1.89 25.15 -0.16
N PRO A 768 1.33 24.44 0.84
CA PRO A 768 2.02 23.36 1.52
C PRO A 768 2.14 22.13 0.60
N MET A 769 3.29 21.99 -0.05
CA MET A 769 3.59 20.87 -0.94
C MET A 769 4.18 19.69 -0.18
N LEU A 770 3.80 18.48 -0.55
CA LEU A 770 4.29 17.25 0.07
C LEU A 770 5.81 17.09 -0.09
N TRP A 771 6.45 16.55 0.96
CA TRP A 771 7.81 16.04 0.96
C TRP A 771 7.83 14.57 1.37
N ASN A 772 8.63 13.75 0.68
CA ASN A 772 8.65 12.29 0.87
C ASN A 772 9.43 11.79 2.10
N GLY A 773 10.08 12.68 2.86
CA GLY A 773 10.80 12.34 4.10
C GLY A 773 12.23 11.82 3.93
N TRP A 774 12.81 11.85 2.72
CA TRP A 774 14.16 11.31 2.51
C TRP A 774 15.28 12.25 2.97
N ARG A 775 16.28 11.72 3.70
CA ARG A 775 17.55 12.39 4.04
C ARG A 775 18.72 11.53 3.59
N GLU A 776 19.80 12.17 3.14
CA GLU A 776 21.12 11.54 3.15
C GLU A 776 21.58 11.35 4.60
N GLU A 777 22.22 10.23 4.88
CA GLU A 777 23.01 10.08 6.10
C GLU A 777 24.21 11.05 6.03
N CYS A 778 24.26 12.04 6.92
CA CYS A 778 25.46 12.86 7.08
C CYS A 778 26.60 11.97 7.61
N SER A 779 27.43 11.47 6.68
CA SER A 779 28.47 10.50 6.98
C SER A 779 29.53 11.08 7.93
N SER A 780 29.86 10.32 8.97
CA SER A 780 30.98 10.61 9.89
C SER A 780 31.87 9.38 10.08
N SER A 781 32.65 9.07 9.04
CA SER A 781 33.67 8.01 9.11
C SER A 781 34.89 8.29 8.23
N SER A 782 35.59 9.41 8.48
CA SER A 782 36.99 9.56 8.06
C SER A 782 37.89 9.70 9.30
N SER A 783 38.66 8.66 9.58
CA SER A 783 39.78 8.70 10.53
C SER A 783 41.09 8.73 9.74
N PRO A 784 41.88 9.83 9.77
CA PRO A 784 43.17 9.89 9.10
C PRO A 784 44.30 9.39 10.01
N SER A 785 45.20 8.57 9.46
CA SER A 785 46.53 8.37 10.04
C SER A 785 47.44 9.59 9.76
N PRO A 786 48.45 9.88 10.60
CA PRO A 786 49.16 11.16 10.59
C PRO A 786 50.52 11.13 9.85
N SER A 787 50.76 12.07 8.92
CA SER A 787 52.10 12.63 8.66
C SER A 787 52.12 13.78 7.61
N GLY A 788 52.52 14.99 8.05
CA GLY A 788 53.04 16.10 7.19
C GLY A 788 52.07 16.78 6.20
N GLY A 789 52.10 18.10 5.98
CA GLY A 789 52.86 19.18 6.60
C GLY A 789 53.00 20.39 5.66
N GLY A 790 52.24 21.49 5.86
CA GLY A 790 52.38 22.70 5.04
C GLY A 790 51.22 23.73 5.15
N SER A 791 51.48 24.83 5.87
CA SER A 791 50.94 26.21 5.77
C SER A 791 50.04 26.55 4.55
N ALA A 792 48.96 27.35 4.61
CA ALA A 792 48.20 28.06 5.66
C ALA A 792 46.82 28.47 5.10
N SER A 793 45.75 28.75 5.86
CA SER A 793 45.57 30.04 6.57
C SER A 793 44.22 30.13 7.33
N SER A 794 44.14 31.11 8.25
CA SER A 794 42.99 31.46 9.12
C SER A 794 42.63 30.45 10.24
N LYS A 795 41.98 30.95 11.31
CA LYS A 795 41.99 30.35 12.66
C LYS A 795 40.57 30.03 13.15
N ARG A 796 40.44 28.88 13.84
CA ARG A 796 39.74 28.62 15.13
C ARG A 796 38.33 29.25 15.36
N SER A 797 37.36 28.57 15.98
CA SER A 797 37.41 27.43 16.90
C SER A 797 35.99 26.95 17.22
N ARG A 798 35.83 25.65 17.56
CA ARG A 798 34.88 25.04 18.53
C ARG A 798 33.44 25.62 18.56
N ASP A 799 32.40 24.87 18.27
CA ASP A 799 31.97 23.74 19.10
C ASP A 799 31.25 22.64 18.32
N GLY A 800 31.34 21.41 18.80
CA GLY A 800 30.50 20.31 18.33
C GLY A 800 29.17 20.31 19.08
N ALA A 801 28.07 20.55 18.36
CA ALA A 801 26.71 20.43 18.88
C ALA A 801 25.89 19.53 17.96
N ALA A 802 24.98 18.75 18.55
CA ALA A 802 24.01 17.95 17.80
C ALA A 802 23.15 18.86 16.90
N CYS A 803 22.65 18.34 15.77
CA CYS A 803 21.57 19.00 15.03
C CYS A 803 20.32 19.06 15.93
N PRO A 804 19.91 20.23 16.45
CA PRO A 804 18.70 20.33 17.24
C PRO A 804 17.55 20.55 16.25
N LEU A 805 16.62 19.61 16.18
CA LEU A 805 15.25 20.00 15.88
C LEU A 805 14.80 20.89 17.05
N LYS A 806 14.77 22.20 16.82
CA LYS A 806 14.34 23.15 17.84
C LYS A 806 12.81 23.27 17.75
N PRO A 807 12.04 22.79 18.74
CA PRO A 807 10.65 23.22 18.87
C PRO A 807 10.67 24.71 19.26
N SER A 808 9.94 25.56 18.54
CA SER A 808 9.62 26.91 19.01
C SER A 808 8.59 26.79 20.13
N GLY A 809 9.08 26.63 21.35
CA GLY A 809 8.30 26.18 22.49
C GLY A 809 7.37 27.22 23.12
N THR A 810 6.38 26.69 23.83
CA THR A 810 5.66 27.36 24.91
C THR A 810 6.64 27.88 25.99
N ALA A 811 6.37 29.06 26.52
CA ALA A 811 7.15 29.63 27.62
C ALA A 811 6.24 30.18 28.73
N THR A 812 6.19 29.47 29.86
CA THR A 812 5.65 29.97 31.13
C THR A 812 6.81 30.33 32.06
N ALA A 813 7.00 31.62 32.36
CA ALA A 813 7.67 32.10 33.58
C ALA A 813 7.39 33.60 33.79
N GLN A 814 7.07 33.98 35.03
CA GLN A 814 6.90 35.39 35.44
C GLN A 814 8.25 36.12 35.65
N PRO A 815 8.27 37.48 35.64
CA PRO A 815 9.51 38.25 35.58
C PRO A 815 10.04 38.73 36.94
N THR A 816 11.31 39.14 36.96
CA THR A 816 11.86 40.15 37.89
C THR A 816 12.94 40.99 37.16
N PRO A 817 13.15 42.29 37.49
CA PRO A 817 13.53 43.28 36.46
C PRO A 817 14.86 44.06 36.70
N THR A 818 15.16 44.97 35.75
CA THR A 818 16.17 46.07 35.76
C THR A 818 17.64 45.66 35.48
N SER A 819 18.54 46.49 34.89
CA SER A 819 18.52 47.94 34.58
C SER A 819 19.48 48.36 33.43
N GLY A 820 19.08 49.35 32.60
CA GLY A 820 19.95 50.31 31.86
C GLY A 820 20.84 49.82 30.69
N GLY A 821 21.19 50.61 29.67
CA GLY A 821 20.72 51.95 29.26
C GLY A 821 21.67 52.70 28.28
N VAL A 822 21.12 53.36 27.25
CA VAL A 822 21.67 54.51 26.45
C VAL A 822 22.95 54.27 25.59
N GLY A 823 23.09 54.75 24.34
CA GLY A 823 22.17 55.46 23.42
C GLY A 823 22.87 56.14 22.22
N GLY A 824 22.10 56.82 21.34
CA GLY A 824 22.55 57.62 20.17
C GLY A 824 22.85 56.82 18.89
N GLY A 825 22.49 57.18 17.65
CA GLY A 825 21.94 58.43 17.05
C GLY A 825 22.77 58.78 15.79
N ALA A 826 22.25 59.20 14.62
CA ALA A 826 20.88 59.54 14.20
C ALA A 826 20.67 59.40 12.66
N LYS A 827 19.39 59.43 12.24
CA LYS A 827 18.85 59.60 10.86
C LYS A 827 18.97 61.09 10.40
N PRO A 828 18.75 61.50 9.12
CA PRO A 828 17.41 61.50 8.45
C PRO A 828 17.49 61.35 6.88
N ALA A 829 16.47 61.53 6.02
CA ALA A 829 15.07 61.98 6.11
C ALA A 829 14.22 61.34 4.95
N THR A 830 12.99 60.84 5.19
CA THR A 830 11.67 61.34 4.66
C THR A 830 11.52 61.34 3.12
N THR A 831 10.50 60.74 2.48
CA THR A 831 9.02 60.70 2.71
C THR A 831 8.38 59.43 2.06
N SER A 832 7.11 59.01 2.23
CA SER A 832 6.00 59.32 3.16
C SER A 832 5.05 58.12 3.39
N THR A 833 4.43 58.06 4.57
CA THR A 833 3.09 57.53 4.95
C THR A 833 2.39 56.39 4.18
N ALA A 834 2.31 55.22 4.83
CA ALA A 834 1.06 54.73 5.43
C ALA A 834 1.36 54.38 6.90
N ALA A 835 0.41 54.54 7.83
CA ALA A 835 0.66 54.42 9.27
C ALA A 835 -0.05 53.20 9.88
N ASP A 836 0.71 52.32 10.52
CA ASP A 836 0.17 51.26 11.37
C ASP A 836 -0.33 51.84 12.71
N PRO A 837 -1.51 51.44 13.20
CA PRO A 837 -2.02 51.88 14.48
C PRO A 837 -1.31 51.15 15.62
N VAL A 838 -0.37 51.82 16.29
CA VAL A 838 0.12 51.38 17.60
C VAL A 838 -0.95 51.70 18.64
N PHE A 839 -1.76 50.70 18.97
CA PHE A 839 -2.80 50.83 19.98
C PHE A 839 -2.19 51.00 21.38
N SER A 840 -2.39 52.18 21.98
CA SER A 840 -2.18 52.38 23.42
C SER A 840 -3.28 51.65 24.20
N ALA A 841 -2.89 50.71 25.06
CA ALA A 841 -3.83 49.93 25.87
C ALA A 841 -4.73 50.83 26.74
N PRO A 842 -6.05 50.54 26.84
CA PRO A 842 -6.93 51.24 27.78
C PRO A 842 -6.50 50.95 29.23
N ALA A 843 -6.85 51.86 30.15
CA ALA A 843 -6.45 51.75 31.56
C ALA A 843 -7.03 50.51 32.26
N ASP A 844 -8.22 50.07 31.84
CA ASP A 844 -8.85 48.81 32.23
C ASP A 844 -9.33 48.09 30.95
N PRO A 845 -8.99 46.80 30.74
CA PRO A 845 -9.45 46.04 29.58
C PRO A 845 -10.90 45.59 29.74
N ALA A 846 -11.70 45.66 28.67
CA ALA A 846 -13.08 45.22 28.67
C ALA A 846 -13.17 43.73 28.30
N CYS A 847 -13.68 42.92 29.23
CA CYS A 847 -13.73 41.45 29.14
C CYS A 847 -15.16 40.92 29.13
N ASP A 848 -15.36 39.75 28.51
CA ASP A 848 -16.63 38.99 28.48
C ASP A 848 -17.85 39.77 27.94
N ILE A 849 -17.64 40.72 27.03
CA ILE A 849 -18.72 41.50 26.42
C ILE A 849 -19.59 40.57 25.55
N CYS A 850 -20.86 40.44 25.90
CA CYS A 850 -21.85 39.71 25.13
C CYS A 850 -22.18 40.45 23.82
N GLY A 851 -22.18 39.75 22.69
CA GLY A 851 -22.63 40.30 21.41
C GLY A 851 -22.99 39.21 20.40
N ALA A 852 -23.66 39.62 19.30
CA ALA A 852 -23.83 38.76 18.14
C ALA A 852 -22.48 38.56 17.39
N GLN A 853 -22.47 37.68 16.38
CA GLN A 853 -21.28 37.46 15.56
C GLN A 853 -20.91 38.72 14.77
N ASN A 854 -19.64 39.13 14.84
CA ASN A 854 -19.09 40.20 14.02
C ASN A 854 -18.15 39.62 12.95
N GLY A 855 -18.54 39.79 11.68
CA GLY A 855 -17.80 39.36 10.50
C GLY A 855 -16.60 40.24 10.12
N ASP A 856 -16.43 41.42 10.73
CA ASP A 856 -15.26 42.30 10.52
C ASP A 856 -14.00 41.79 11.25
N VAL A 857 -13.71 40.49 11.12
CA VAL A 857 -12.48 39.87 11.60
C VAL A 857 -11.33 40.06 10.61
N TYR A 858 -10.12 40.33 11.12
CA TYR A 858 -8.92 40.27 10.28
C TYR A 858 -8.26 38.88 10.31
N GLY A 859 -8.67 38.03 11.25
CA GLY A 859 -8.34 36.62 11.34
C GLY A 859 -9.41 35.91 12.17
N GLY A 860 -9.69 34.65 11.86
CA GLY A 860 -10.63 33.83 12.63
C GLY A 860 -10.40 32.35 12.36
N GLN A 861 -10.87 31.50 13.26
CA GLN A 861 -10.71 30.05 13.18
C GLN A 861 -12.02 29.33 13.53
N VAL A 862 -12.50 28.51 12.60
CA VAL A 862 -13.59 27.55 12.79
C VAL A 862 -13.03 26.28 13.48
N GLY A 863 -13.81 25.65 14.35
CA GLY A 863 -13.36 24.50 15.17
C GLY A 863 -12.34 24.91 16.25
N CYS A 864 -12.47 26.12 16.77
CA CYS A 864 -11.55 26.67 17.75
C CYS A 864 -11.74 26.00 19.13
N ARG A 865 -10.68 25.39 19.67
CA ARG A 865 -10.77 24.43 20.81
C ARG A 865 -11.30 24.99 22.14
N SER A 866 -11.29 26.32 22.35
CA SER A 866 -11.80 27.01 23.56
C SER A 866 -11.55 28.53 23.50
N ALA A 867 -12.23 29.29 24.35
CA ALA A 867 -11.91 30.70 24.64
C ALA A 867 -10.45 30.91 25.09
N GLU A 868 -9.86 29.96 25.81
CA GLU A 868 -8.47 30.04 26.27
C GLU A 868 -7.47 29.95 25.10
N TYR A 869 -7.80 29.20 24.04
CA TYR A 869 -7.04 29.21 22.79
C TYR A 869 -7.16 30.56 22.08
N ALA A 870 -8.37 31.15 22.01
CA ALA A 870 -8.60 32.48 21.44
C ALA A 870 -7.71 33.54 22.12
N ARG A 871 -7.71 33.56 23.46
CA ARG A 871 -6.86 34.44 24.28
C ARG A 871 -5.38 34.30 23.92
N GLN A 872 -4.86 33.06 23.93
CA GLN A 872 -3.45 32.78 23.66
C GLN A 872 -3.04 33.20 22.24
N SER A 873 -3.89 32.96 21.24
CA SER A 873 -3.65 33.38 19.85
C SER A 873 -3.59 34.90 19.70
N CYS A 874 -4.50 35.64 20.35
CA CYS A 874 -4.51 37.10 20.32
C CYS A 874 -3.34 37.73 21.10
N GLU A 875 -2.88 37.08 22.18
CA GLU A 875 -1.72 37.55 22.95
C GLU A 875 -0.42 37.53 22.14
N VAL A 876 -0.20 36.49 21.33
CA VAL A 876 1.02 36.35 20.52
C VAL A 876 0.99 37.14 19.21
N ASP A 877 -0.18 37.50 18.68
CA ASP A 877 -0.31 38.31 17.46
C ASP A 877 -0.23 39.82 17.80
N PRO A 878 0.83 40.55 17.40
CA PRO A 878 0.94 41.98 17.66
C PRO A 878 -0.13 42.84 16.97
N GLY A 879 -0.81 42.34 15.94
CA GLY A 879 -1.94 43.01 15.28
C GLY A 879 -3.29 42.84 15.98
N CYS A 880 -3.40 41.94 16.97
CA CYS A 880 -4.63 41.72 17.71
C CYS A 880 -4.82 42.76 18.81
N ALA A 881 -6.01 43.35 18.90
CA ALA A 881 -6.45 44.24 19.98
C ALA A 881 -7.53 43.60 20.87
N SER A 882 -8.42 42.79 20.29
CA SER A 882 -9.39 41.96 21.02
C SER A 882 -9.70 40.65 20.29
N TRP A 883 -10.25 39.69 21.04
CA TRP A 883 -10.63 38.37 20.57
C TRP A 883 -12.07 38.04 20.96
N SER A 884 -12.69 37.09 20.25
CA SER A 884 -13.98 36.52 20.63
C SER A 884 -13.97 35.00 20.58
N PHE A 885 -14.88 34.39 21.35
CA PHE A 885 -15.19 32.97 21.29
C PHE A 885 -16.71 32.77 21.37
N GLY A 886 -17.23 31.78 20.65
CA GLY A 886 -18.66 31.50 20.62
C GLY A 886 -19.08 30.46 19.59
N MET A 887 -20.38 30.28 19.45
CA MET A 887 -21.00 29.34 18.50
C MET A 887 -21.48 30.09 17.26
N GLU A 888 -20.88 29.80 16.12
CA GLU A 888 -21.34 30.27 14.82
C GLU A 888 -22.45 29.36 14.30
N ASP A 889 -23.59 29.95 13.93
CA ASP A 889 -24.71 29.22 13.33
C ASP A 889 -24.58 29.25 11.80
N ARG A 890 -24.44 28.07 11.18
CA ARG A 890 -24.34 27.88 9.73
C ARG A 890 -25.66 27.37 9.12
N GLY A 891 -26.77 27.47 9.86
CA GLY A 891 -28.14 27.10 9.43
C GLY A 891 -28.45 25.61 9.52
N THR A 892 -27.52 24.73 9.16
CA THR A 892 -27.70 23.26 9.27
C THR A 892 -26.99 22.65 10.49
N TYR A 893 -26.04 23.38 11.09
CA TYR A 893 -25.34 23.03 12.33
C TYR A 893 -24.71 24.29 12.96
N GLN A 894 -24.32 24.17 14.23
CA GLN A 894 -23.55 25.20 14.94
C GLN A 894 -22.11 24.72 15.19
N ILE A 895 -21.14 25.62 15.15
CA ILE A 895 -19.71 25.30 15.29
C ILE A 895 -18.95 26.31 16.15
N GLU A 896 -18.00 25.84 16.96
CA GLU A 896 -17.14 26.70 17.78
C GLU A 896 -16.24 27.57 16.89
N TRP A 897 -16.24 28.88 17.12
CA TRP A 897 -15.48 29.85 16.34
C TRP A 897 -14.75 30.85 17.23
N CYS A 898 -13.55 31.22 16.81
CA CYS A 898 -12.75 32.29 17.40
C CYS A 898 -12.54 33.42 16.39
N GLY A 899 -12.82 34.66 16.79
CA GLY A 899 -12.56 35.86 16.01
C GLY A 899 -11.43 36.69 16.59
N PHE A 900 -10.64 37.33 15.72
CA PHE A 900 -9.57 38.25 16.09
C PHE A 900 -9.79 39.61 15.41
N TYR A 901 -9.69 40.68 16.21
CA TYR A 901 -10.06 42.04 15.81
C TYR A 901 -8.91 43.03 16.05
N LYS A 902 -8.73 43.96 15.10
CA LYS A 902 -7.77 45.08 15.23
C LYS A 902 -8.35 46.25 16.03
N VAL A 903 -9.53 46.08 16.63
CA VAL A 903 -10.19 47.07 17.51
C VAL A 903 -10.45 46.43 18.87
N TYR A 904 -10.65 47.24 19.90
CA TYR A 904 -10.97 46.77 21.25
C TYR A 904 -12.36 46.12 21.32
N ALA A 905 -12.59 45.25 22.30
CA ALA A 905 -13.76 44.39 22.43
C ALA A 905 -15.08 45.18 22.47
N GLY A 906 -15.09 46.33 23.14
CA GLY A 906 -16.25 47.24 23.18
C GLY A 906 -16.59 47.87 21.83
N GLU A 907 -15.61 47.94 20.91
CA GLU A 907 -15.85 48.28 19.51
C GLU A 907 -16.07 47.04 18.64
N ALA A 908 -15.50 45.87 18.96
CA ALA A 908 -15.77 44.63 18.21
C ALA A 908 -17.22 44.15 18.42
N ALA A 909 -17.79 44.33 19.61
CA ALA A 909 -19.17 43.96 19.95
C ALA A 909 -20.21 45.02 19.48
N LYS A 910 -20.24 45.37 18.19
CA LYS A 910 -21.18 46.39 17.64
C LYS A 910 -22.65 45.96 17.59
N ALA A 911 -22.94 44.68 17.85
CA ALA A 911 -24.28 44.12 17.75
C ALA A 911 -24.79 43.66 19.11
N ALA A 912 -26.06 43.99 19.40
CA ALA A 912 -26.77 43.53 20.59
C ALA A 912 -26.82 41.98 20.66
N PRO A 913 -27.14 41.40 21.83
CA PRO A 913 -27.44 39.97 21.96
C PRO A 913 -28.54 39.52 20.99
N ASP A 914 -28.67 38.21 20.78
CA ASP A 914 -29.74 37.71 19.91
C ASP A 914 -31.15 38.03 20.46
N ALA A 915 -32.18 37.78 19.65
CA ALA A 915 -33.57 38.14 19.99
C ALA A 915 -34.11 37.43 21.25
N ASP A 916 -33.47 36.35 21.70
CA ASP A 916 -33.79 35.62 22.94
C ASP A 916 -32.96 36.11 24.15
N GLY A 917 -32.04 37.06 23.95
CA GLY A 917 -31.13 37.56 24.97
C GLY A 917 -29.95 36.63 25.28
N LYS A 918 -29.63 35.69 24.40
CA LYS A 918 -28.44 34.83 24.56
C LYS A 918 -27.20 35.51 23.97
N CYS A 919 -26.05 35.08 24.46
CA CYS A 919 -24.73 35.57 24.06
C CYS A 919 -24.05 34.53 23.17
N PRO A 920 -24.30 34.50 21.85
CA PRO A 920 -23.66 33.53 20.96
C PRO A 920 -22.14 33.72 20.91
N PHE A 921 -21.66 34.96 21.09
CA PHE A 921 -20.24 35.31 21.20
C PHE A 921 -19.93 36.16 22.43
N ARG A 922 -18.75 35.92 23.01
CA ARG A 922 -18.13 36.75 24.06
C ARG A 922 -16.86 37.39 23.54
N TYR A 923 -16.76 38.71 23.66
CA TYR A 923 -15.65 39.52 23.19
C TYR A 923 -14.81 40.01 24.37
N SER A 924 -13.49 39.93 24.25
CA SER A 924 -12.56 40.30 25.32
C SER A 924 -11.30 40.99 24.78
N ASP A 925 -10.89 42.06 25.45
CA ASP A 925 -9.65 42.77 25.12
C ASP A 925 -8.41 41.90 25.35
N LYS A 926 -7.34 42.22 24.62
CA LYS A 926 -6.04 41.59 24.78
C LYS A 926 -5.47 41.86 26.18
N GLY A 927 -5.35 40.80 26.97
CA GLY A 927 -4.98 40.84 28.40
C GLY A 927 -6.10 40.39 29.35
N CYS A 928 -7.33 40.24 28.87
CA CYS A 928 -8.41 39.56 29.60
C CYS A 928 -8.11 38.06 29.75
N LYS A 929 -8.42 37.50 30.93
CA LYS A 929 -8.49 36.04 31.10
C LYS A 929 -9.72 35.49 30.38
N ALA A 930 -9.61 34.28 29.84
CA ALA A 930 -10.79 33.53 29.42
C ALA A 930 -11.64 33.17 30.66
N GLN A 931 -12.96 33.28 30.52
CA GLN A 931 -13.96 32.86 31.51
C GLN A 931 -14.81 31.74 30.91
#